data_AF-A0A7X6ZX75-F1
#
_entry.id   AF-A0A7X6ZX75-F1
#
_cell.length_a   1.000
_cell.length_b   1.000
_cell.length_c   1.000
_cell.angle_alpha   90.00
_cell.angle_beta   90.00
_cell.angle_gamma   90.00
#
_symmetry.space_group_name_H-M   'P 1'
#
loop_
_entity.id
_entity.type
_entity.pdbx_description
1 polymer ?
#
loop_
_entity_poly.entity_id
_entity_poly.type
_entity_poly.pdbx_seq_one_letter_code
_entity_poly.pdbx_strand_id
1 'polypeptide(L)'
;MARREIVGVRIKLASPERIRELSSGEVKKPETINYRTLRPEKDGLFCERIFGPTKSYECACGKYKRSGPKFKGIICDRCGVEVTDNRVRRERMGHIELAAPVVHIWYLRGIPSRLSLLLGTTTKDLEKVVYFAPTRQREVAYKVVMEGRRIDLARKNAILSESEVKIHTHYDPKFKAEEAYKILTVDDVPVNEGDILSANQVSRHKTEYGDELFKVEVSYKILSAPRETEMIEGDTLSASELDKLRKRHGDVFETERAYIGNSEAFVVTAAVHLPFSRGDVVSDSEFKLYSMKYAGRFTAQQEVITVEDPCYIVIGEGMSPFVPSDIILEREYELCTAYDKKFNAGIGAEGVQALLDRIDLVQLASSLREEVSESTGQKKRKLIKRLQVAEDFRKGGATAKSMILEVLPVIPPDLRPMVQLDGGRFATSDLNDLYRRVINRNNRLKKLQELKAPEIIIRNEKRMLQESVDALIDNGRMGKAVLGAGNRPLKSLTDLLRGKKGRFRQNLLGKRVDYSGRSVIVIGPQLKIYQCGLPKQMALELFKPFVIRQLVERGIAPNIKSARRIIERGREEIWGILEEIIKDHPVMLNRAPTLHRLGIQAFEPVLMEGKAIRLHPMVCPAFNADFDGDQMAVHVPLSIESQAEARL
;
A
#
# COMPACT_ATOMS: atom_id res chain seq x y z
N MET A 1 44.27 -11.01 9.52
CA MET A 1 42.95 -11.69 9.48
C MET A 1 43.11 -12.95 8.64
N ALA A 2 42.89 -14.13 9.21
CA ALA A 2 42.86 -15.36 8.42
C ALA A 2 41.84 -15.17 7.28
N ARG A 3 42.26 -15.39 6.03
CA ARG A 3 41.37 -15.36 4.86
C ARG A 3 40.35 -16.49 5.04
N ARG A 4 39.22 -16.18 5.68
CA ARG A 4 38.07 -17.08 5.68
C ARG A 4 37.51 -17.07 4.26
N GLU A 5 37.65 -18.19 3.57
CA GLU A 5 37.07 -18.37 2.26
C GLU A 5 35.55 -18.41 2.38
N ILE A 6 34.86 -17.56 1.61
CA ILE A 6 33.40 -17.52 1.59
C ILE A 6 32.94 -18.56 0.58
N VAL A 7 32.48 -19.73 1.06
CA VAL A 7 32.02 -20.84 0.21
C VAL A 7 30.63 -20.61 -0.38
N GLY A 8 29.81 -19.75 0.26
CA GLY A 8 28.47 -19.45 -0.24
C GLY A 8 27.80 -18.28 0.47
N VAL A 9 26.76 -17.75 -0.17
CA VAL A 9 25.93 -16.64 0.34
C VAL A 9 24.52 -17.14 0.55
N ARG A 10 23.98 -16.97 1.77
CA ARG A 10 22.62 -17.38 2.14
C ARG A 10 21.76 -16.15 2.38
N ILE A 11 20.53 -16.17 1.87
CA ILE A 11 19.49 -15.17 2.16
C ILE A 11 18.37 -15.82 2.98
N LYS A 12 17.87 -15.09 3.99
CA LYS A 12 16.74 -15.49 4.83
C LYS A 12 15.88 -14.27 5.17
N LEU A 13 14.63 -14.51 5.58
CA LEU A 13 13.79 -13.48 6.18
C LEU A 13 14.40 -13.01 7.49
N ALA A 14 14.33 -11.71 7.75
CA ALA A 14 14.75 -11.13 9.02
C ALA A 14 13.55 -11.07 9.96
N SER A 15 13.66 -11.68 11.14
CA SER A 15 12.66 -11.50 12.19
C SER A 15 12.80 -10.12 12.83
N PRO A 16 11.75 -9.60 13.50
CA PRO A 16 11.83 -8.33 14.23
C PRO A 16 12.99 -8.28 15.22
N GLU A 17 13.26 -9.37 15.94
CA GLU A 17 14.37 -9.49 16.90
C GLU A 17 15.71 -9.35 16.17
N ARG A 18 15.87 -10.02 15.03
CA ARG A 18 17.08 -9.94 14.23
C ARG A 18 17.33 -8.53 13.71
N ILE A 19 16.29 -7.78 13.39
CA ILE A 19 16.41 -6.37 12.95
C ILE A 19 16.88 -5.50 14.13
N ARG A 20 16.35 -5.71 15.34
CA ARG A 20 16.81 -5.00 16.55
C ARG A 20 18.28 -5.30 16.86
N GLU A 21 18.70 -6.56 16.75
CA GLU A 21 20.12 -6.97 16.95
C GLU A 21 21.09 -6.28 15.99
N LEU A 22 20.70 -6.13 14.73
CA LEU A 22 21.53 -5.48 13.72
C LEU A 22 21.54 -3.94 13.84
N SER A 23 20.60 -3.40 14.62
CA SER A 23 20.44 -1.96 14.74
C SER A 23 21.35 -1.38 15.81
N SER A 24 21.92 -0.21 15.51
CA SER A 24 22.68 0.61 16.46
C SER A 24 21.80 1.62 17.22
N GLY A 25 20.48 1.65 16.96
CA GLY A 25 19.54 2.51 17.69
C GLY A 25 18.25 2.85 16.90
N GLU A 26 17.22 3.25 17.66
CA GLU A 26 15.93 3.65 17.11
C GLU A 26 15.94 5.10 16.59
N VAL A 27 15.45 5.31 15.37
CA VAL A 27 15.22 6.63 14.79
C VAL A 27 13.80 7.10 15.14
N LYS A 28 13.72 8.04 16.08
CA LYS A 28 12.43 8.56 16.58
C LYS A 28 11.94 9.78 15.83
N LYS A 29 12.87 10.55 15.28
CA LYS A 29 12.63 11.90 14.77
C LYS A 29 12.72 11.96 13.24
N PRO A 30 11.77 12.63 12.55
CA PRO A 30 11.81 12.79 11.10
C PRO A 30 12.85 13.83 10.64
N GLU A 31 13.44 14.58 11.56
CA GLU A 31 14.43 15.62 11.24
C GLU A 31 15.72 15.00 10.67
N THR A 32 16.39 15.74 9.79
CA THR A 32 17.63 15.34 9.14
C THR A 32 18.84 16.05 9.74
N ILE A 33 19.08 17.28 9.31
CA ILE A 33 20.15 18.16 9.78
C ILE A 33 19.56 19.51 10.17
N ASN A 34 20.22 20.18 11.10
CA ASN A 34 19.88 21.55 11.44
C ASN A 34 20.34 22.49 10.33
N TYR A 35 19.44 23.35 9.83
CA TYR A 35 19.77 24.26 8.72
C TYR A 35 20.77 25.36 9.10
N ARG A 36 20.91 25.71 10.39
CA ARG A 36 21.87 26.72 10.86
C ARG A 36 23.25 26.14 11.12
N THR A 37 23.29 25.03 11.87
CA THR A 37 24.57 24.44 12.30
C THR A 37 25.13 23.44 11.31
N LEU A 38 24.33 23.01 10.33
CA LEU A 38 24.64 21.94 9.37
C LEU A 38 24.98 20.59 10.03
N ARG A 39 24.64 20.44 11.32
CA ARG A 39 24.90 19.22 12.08
C ARG A 39 23.66 18.32 12.10
N PRO A 40 23.84 16.99 12.12
CA PRO A 40 22.74 16.06 12.28
C PRO A 40 21.96 16.30 13.57
N GLU A 41 20.63 16.25 13.46
CA GLU A 41 19.75 16.33 14.62
C GLU A 41 19.82 15.05 15.46
N LYS A 42 19.66 15.18 16.78
CA LYS A 42 19.64 14.03 17.70
C LYS A 42 18.38 13.19 17.45
N ASP A 43 18.54 11.87 17.46
CA ASP A 43 17.50 10.86 17.21
C ASP A 43 16.83 10.93 15.83
N GLY A 44 17.36 11.78 14.94
CA GLY A 44 16.91 11.93 13.56
C GLY A 44 17.57 10.96 12.58
N LEU A 45 17.27 11.13 11.31
CA LEU A 45 17.72 10.23 10.23
C LEU A 45 19.23 10.20 10.00
N PHE A 46 19.98 11.18 10.48
CA PHE A 46 21.43 11.26 10.35
C PHE A 46 22.17 11.21 11.68
N CYS A 47 21.45 10.89 12.78
CA CYS A 47 21.95 10.98 14.15
C CYS A 47 23.30 10.27 14.34
N GLU A 48 24.29 11.01 14.82
CA GLU A 48 25.64 10.48 15.04
C GLU A 48 25.72 9.44 16.17
N ARG A 49 24.79 9.50 17.12
CA ARG A 49 24.68 8.51 18.21
C ARG A 49 24.33 7.13 17.69
N ILE A 50 23.48 7.06 16.66
CA ILE A 50 22.99 5.82 16.08
C ILE A 50 23.97 5.33 15.01
N PHE A 51 24.26 6.17 14.02
CA PHE A 51 25.00 5.75 12.83
C PHE A 51 26.52 5.91 12.93
N GLY A 52 27.01 6.61 13.96
CA GLY A 52 28.43 6.93 14.14
C GLY A 52 28.80 8.37 13.72
N PRO A 53 30.04 8.79 13.97
CA PRO A 53 30.46 10.19 13.86
C PRO A 53 30.61 10.66 12.40
N THR A 54 30.26 11.91 12.10
CA THR A 54 30.42 12.49 10.74
C THR A 54 31.90 12.65 10.36
N LYS A 55 32.75 12.99 11.34
CA LYS A 55 34.20 13.11 11.17
C LYS A 55 34.90 12.00 11.95
N SER A 56 35.91 11.38 11.34
CA SER A 56 36.62 10.26 11.97
C SER A 56 37.26 10.69 13.29
N TYR A 57 37.03 9.92 14.34
CA TYR A 57 37.53 10.14 15.70
C TYR A 57 37.10 11.46 16.36
N GLU A 58 35.99 12.05 15.92
CA GLU A 58 35.39 13.25 16.54
C GLU A 58 33.95 12.96 17.00
N CYS A 59 33.65 13.26 18.27
CA CYS A 59 32.28 13.17 18.79
C CYS A 59 31.45 14.42 18.44
N ALA A 60 30.12 14.30 18.41
CA ALA A 60 29.19 15.39 18.08
C ALA A 60 29.44 16.69 18.85
N CYS A 61 29.56 16.61 20.18
CA CYS A 61 29.73 17.79 21.04
C CYS A 61 31.14 18.39 20.98
N GLY A 62 32.10 17.65 20.43
CA GLY A 62 33.48 18.07 20.35
C GLY A 62 34.32 17.93 21.62
N LYS A 63 33.85 17.21 22.64
CA LYS A 63 34.64 16.87 23.83
C LYS A 63 35.86 16.03 23.46
N TYR A 64 35.65 15.03 22.61
CA TYR A 64 36.70 14.18 22.04
C TYR A 64 36.90 14.56 20.56
N LYS A 65 38.05 15.19 20.25
CA LYS A 65 38.39 15.79 18.95
C LYS A 65 39.84 15.60 18.50
N ARG A 66 40.73 15.10 19.38
CA ARG A 66 42.17 15.07 19.08
C ARG A 66 42.42 14.18 17.86
N SER A 67 43.16 14.70 16.88
CA SER A 67 43.54 14.07 15.62
C SER A 67 44.31 12.75 15.84
N GLY A 68 43.60 11.67 16.14
CA GLY A 68 44.19 10.35 16.31
C GLY A 68 43.32 9.36 17.09
N PRO A 69 43.68 8.07 17.08
CA PRO A 69 42.91 6.99 17.69
C PRO A 69 42.99 6.91 19.23
N LYS A 70 43.41 7.99 19.92
CA LYS A 70 43.63 7.97 21.39
C LYS A 70 42.38 7.64 22.20
N PHE A 71 41.21 8.09 21.74
CA PHE A 71 39.92 7.88 22.40
C PHE A 71 39.05 6.86 21.65
N LYS A 72 39.67 6.02 20.79
CA LYS A 72 38.94 5.07 19.96
C LYS A 72 38.11 4.12 20.82
N GLY A 73 36.82 3.98 20.48
CA GLY A 73 35.88 3.10 21.19
C GLY A 73 35.23 3.71 22.43
N ILE A 74 35.61 4.92 22.83
CA ILE A 74 34.97 5.61 23.95
C ILE A 74 33.63 6.20 23.48
N ILE A 75 32.57 5.91 24.23
CA ILE A 75 31.26 6.55 24.06
C ILE A 75 31.25 7.84 24.86
N CYS A 76 30.97 8.97 24.20
CA CYS A 76 30.95 10.26 24.89
C CYS A 76 29.76 10.36 25.87
N ASP A 77 30.05 10.64 27.12
CA ASP A 77 29.09 10.95 28.19
C ASP A 77 28.13 12.11 27.88
N ARG A 78 28.58 13.14 27.15
CA ARG A 78 27.75 14.33 26.85
C ARG A 78 26.80 14.14 25.66
N CYS A 79 27.23 13.44 24.62
CA CYS A 79 26.44 13.30 23.38
C CYS A 79 26.10 11.86 22.98
N GLY A 80 26.61 10.86 23.69
CA GLY A 80 26.38 9.44 23.43
C GLY A 80 27.05 8.91 22.16
N VAL A 81 27.87 9.73 21.48
CA VAL A 81 28.51 9.33 20.22
C VAL A 81 29.79 8.56 20.50
N GLU A 82 29.92 7.40 19.88
CA GLU A 82 31.13 6.60 19.89
C GLU A 82 32.22 7.22 19.01
N VAL A 83 33.42 7.36 19.56
CA VAL A 83 34.58 7.88 18.84
C VAL A 83 35.20 6.76 18.00
N THR A 84 34.87 6.71 16.72
CA THR A 84 35.34 5.71 15.77
C THR A 84 35.57 6.33 14.37
N ASP A 85 35.98 5.54 13.39
CA ASP A 85 36.12 5.99 12.02
C ASP A 85 34.73 6.29 11.41
N ASN A 86 34.59 7.34 10.61
CA ASN A 86 33.32 7.73 10.00
C ASN A 86 32.78 6.67 9.03
N ARG A 87 33.63 5.76 8.54
CA ARG A 87 33.27 4.63 7.67
C ARG A 87 32.14 3.78 8.24
N VAL A 88 31.99 3.71 9.56
CA VAL A 88 30.89 2.97 10.21
C VAL A 88 29.51 3.48 9.77
N ARG A 89 29.39 4.73 9.30
CA ARG A 89 28.14 5.32 8.77
C ARG A 89 27.68 4.70 7.45
N ARG A 90 28.49 3.83 6.83
CA ARG A 90 28.13 2.98 5.69
C ARG A 90 27.64 1.60 6.07
N GLU A 91 27.85 1.19 7.33
CA GLU A 91 27.65 -0.19 7.79
C GLU A 91 26.58 -0.28 8.89
N ARG A 92 26.52 0.70 9.80
CA ARG A 92 25.57 0.71 10.94
C ARG A 92 24.15 0.98 10.48
N MET A 93 23.25 0.05 10.77
CA MET A 93 21.82 0.20 10.50
C MET A 93 21.09 0.84 11.68
N GLY A 94 20.04 1.58 11.39
CA GLY A 94 19.06 2.04 12.38
C GLY A 94 17.80 1.16 12.30
N HIS A 95 16.83 1.41 13.18
CA HIS A 95 15.48 0.86 13.03
C HIS A 95 14.43 1.88 13.46
N ILE A 96 13.18 1.62 13.09
CA ILE A 96 11.99 2.35 13.54
C ILE A 96 11.06 1.31 14.17
N GLU A 97 10.65 1.53 15.41
CA GLU A 97 9.63 0.72 16.08
C GLU A 97 8.24 1.20 15.63
N LEU A 98 7.54 0.36 14.88
CA LEU A 98 6.22 0.70 14.34
C LEU A 98 5.16 0.59 15.44
N ALA A 99 4.22 1.54 15.45
CA ALA A 99 3.11 1.59 16.41
C ALA A 99 2.00 0.59 16.12
N ALA A 100 1.96 0.08 14.89
CA ALA A 100 1.13 -1.02 14.45
C ALA A 100 1.96 -1.87 13.47
N PRO A 101 1.78 -3.20 13.45
CA PRO A 101 2.45 -4.07 12.50
C PRO A 101 2.02 -3.72 11.07
N VAL A 102 2.89 -4.02 10.11
CA VAL A 102 2.72 -3.69 8.69
C VAL A 102 3.08 -4.90 7.84
N VAL A 103 2.26 -5.26 6.86
CA VAL A 103 2.58 -6.37 5.95
C VAL A 103 3.65 -5.94 4.96
N HIS A 104 4.70 -6.74 4.75
CA HIS A 104 5.70 -6.42 3.76
C HIS A 104 5.17 -6.65 2.32
N ILE A 105 5.11 -5.59 1.51
CA ILE A 105 4.47 -5.56 0.17
C ILE A 105 4.90 -6.68 -0.79
N TRP A 106 6.17 -7.12 -0.76
CA TRP A 106 6.62 -8.24 -1.61
C TRP A 106 5.87 -9.55 -1.38
N TYR A 107 5.42 -9.83 -0.15
CA TYR A 107 4.69 -11.08 0.15
C TYR A 107 3.18 -10.93 -0.07
N LEU A 108 2.65 -9.71 0.04
CA LEU A 108 1.26 -9.39 -0.26
C LEU A 108 0.99 -9.36 -1.78
N ARG A 109 1.80 -8.61 -2.53
CA ARG A 109 1.66 -8.35 -3.98
C ARG A 109 2.70 -9.03 -4.86
N GLY A 110 3.49 -9.95 -4.31
CA GLY A 110 4.25 -10.90 -5.11
C GLY A 110 3.32 -11.62 -6.08
N ILE A 111 3.77 -11.94 -7.29
CA ILE A 111 3.00 -12.77 -8.22
C ILE A 111 3.68 -14.14 -8.30
N PRO A 112 3.09 -15.22 -7.77
CA PRO A 112 1.88 -15.25 -6.93
C PRO A 112 2.14 -14.74 -5.50
N SER A 113 1.07 -14.31 -4.82
CA SER A 113 1.16 -13.78 -3.45
C SER A 113 1.49 -14.91 -2.49
N ARG A 114 2.60 -14.78 -1.76
CA ARG A 114 3.04 -15.81 -0.82
C ARG A 114 2.12 -15.86 0.39
N LEU A 115 1.66 -14.69 0.84
CA LEU A 115 0.77 -14.56 1.98
C LEU A 115 -0.62 -15.12 1.68
N SER A 116 -1.22 -14.76 0.54
CA SER A 116 -2.54 -15.27 0.16
C SER A 116 -2.52 -16.78 -0.12
N LEU A 117 -1.44 -17.29 -0.73
CA LEU A 117 -1.27 -18.74 -0.90
C LEU A 117 -1.22 -19.47 0.45
N LEU A 118 -0.46 -18.94 1.42
CA LEU A 118 -0.33 -19.57 2.73
C LEU A 118 -1.68 -19.61 3.47
N LEU A 119 -2.39 -18.47 3.51
CA LEU A 119 -3.67 -18.32 4.19
C LEU A 119 -4.84 -19.02 3.47
N GLY A 120 -4.69 -19.32 2.17
CA GLY A 120 -5.77 -19.90 1.37
C GLY A 120 -6.78 -18.87 0.86
N THR A 121 -6.49 -17.58 0.95
CA THR A 121 -7.37 -16.47 0.56
C THR A 121 -7.06 -15.94 -0.84
N THR A 122 -7.97 -15.17 -1.43
CA THR A 122 -7.65 -14.43 -2.67
C THR A 122 -6.80 -13.19 -2.35
N THR A 123 -5.97 -12.78 -3.31
CA THR A 123 -5.13 -11.58 -3.13
C THR A 123 -5.95 -10.31 -3.00
N LYS A 124 -7.07 -10.21 -3.72
CA LYS A 124 -7.93 -9.02 -3.68
C LYS A 124 -8.61 -8.86 -2.33
N ASP A 125 -9.10 -9.96 -1.78
CA ASP A 125 -9.79 -9.91 -0.50
C ASP A 125 -8.80 -9.63 0.63
N LEU A 126 -7.61 -10.25 0.59
CA LEU A 126 -6.54 -9.95 1.55
C LEU A 126 -6.07 -8.49 1.48
N GLU A 127 -6.01 -7.89 0.28
CA GLU A 127 -5.74 -6.46 0.11
C GLU A 127 -6.79 -5.61 0.84
N LYS A 128 -8.08 -5.94 0.75
CA LYS A 128 -9.14 -5.19 1.45
C LYS A 128 -8.93 -5.19 2.97
N VAL A 129 -8.59 -6.35 3.54
CA VAL A 129 -8.32 -6.48 4.98
C VAL A 129 -7.09 -5.67 5.39
N VAL A 130 -5.96 -5.81 4.67
CA VAL A 130 -4.68 -5.13 5.01
C VAL A 130 -4.79 -3.62 4.91
N TYR A 131 -5.49 -3.10 3.90
CA TYR A 131 -5.64 -1.66 3.66
C TYR A 131 -6.89 -1.05 4.30
N PHE A 132 -7.60 -1.76 5.19
CA PHE A 132 -8.82 -1.26 5.82
C PHE A 132 -9.84 -0.74 4.79
N ALA A 133 -9.88 -1.35 3.60
CA ALA A 133 -10.70 -0.88 2.50
C ALA A 133 -12.14 -1.37 2.69
N PRO A 134 -13.14 -0.47 2.64
CA PRO A 134 -14.53 -0.89 2.71
C PRO A 134 -14.93 -1.64 1.45
N THR A 135 -15.78 -2.66 1.61
CA THR A 135 -16.48 -3.28 0.49
C THR A 135 -17.86 -2.66 0.38
N ARG A 136 -18.13 -2.04 -0.77
CA ARG A 136 -19.46 -1.54 -1.11
C ARG A 136 -20.23 -2.61 -1.87
N GLN A 137 -21.33 -3.08 -1.30
CA GLN A 137 -22.23 -4.06 -1.93
C GLN A 137 -23.69 -3.65 -1.76
N ARG A 138 -24.49 -3.96 -2.78
CA ARG A 138 -25.94 -3.75 -2.76
C ARG A 138 -26.56 -5.09 -2.39
N GLU A 139 -27.18 -5.14 -1.22
CA GLU A 139 -27.85 -6.33 -0.70
C GLU A 139 -29.36 -6.14 -0.71
N VAL A 140 -30.09 -7.22 -0.90
CA VAL A 140 -31.55 -7.22 -0.74
C VAL A 140 -31.87 -6.88 0.71
N ALA A 141 -32.84 -5.98 0.91
CA ALA A 141 -33.35 -5.65 2.23
C ALA A 141 -34.37 -6.69 2.68
N TYR A 142 -34.38 -7.01 3.97
CA TYR A 142 -35.32 -7.94 4.58
C TYR A 142 -36.03 -7.28 5.76
N LYS A 143 -37.34 -7.47 5.89
CA LYS A 143 -38.15 -7.02 7.02
C LYS A 143 -38.32 -8.17 8.02
N VAL A 144 -38.05 -7.89 9.29
CA VAL A 144 -38.20 -8.88 10.38
C VAL A 144 -39.68 -9.14 10.65
N VAL A 145 -40.13 -10.39 10.43
CA VAL A 145 -41.51 -10.83 10.63
C VAL A 145 -41.69 -11.51 11.98
N MET A 146 -40.74 -12.38 12.37
CA MET A 146 -40.71 -13.05 13.66
C MET A 146 -39.39 -12.76 14.38
N GLU A 147 -39.53 -12.29 15.63
CA GLU A 147 -38.39 -12.00 16.51
C GLU A 147 -37.73 -13.30 16.98
N GLY A 148 -36.40 -13.24 17.09
CA GLY A 148 -35.63 -14.31 17.71
C GLY A 148 -35.58 -14.20 19.24
N ARG A 149 -34.77 -15.05 19.87
CA ARG A 149 -34.49 -15.07 21.31
C ARG A 149 -33.78 -13.81 21.78
N ARG A 150 -33.01 -13.16 20.89
CA ARG A 150 -32.23 -11.94 21.16
C ARG A 150 -32.88 -10.74 20.46
N ILE A 151 -33.96 -10.24 21.07
CA ILE A 151 -34.75 -9.09 20.58
C ILE A 151 -33.92 -7.80 20.54
N ASP A 152 -32.87 -7.72 21.35
CA ASP A 152 -31.91 -6.61 21.38
C ASP A 152 -31.16 -6.44 20.04
N LEU A 153 -30.92 -7.53 19.32
CA LEU A 153 -30.16 -7.53 18.07
C LEU A 153 -31.05 -7.29 16.84
N ALA A 154 -32.27 -7.83 16.84
CA ALA A 154 -33.23 -7.61 15.76
C ALA A 154 -34.67 -7.56 16.30
N ARG A 155 -35.30 -6.40 16.15
CA ARG A 155 -36.70 -6.15 16.56
C ARG A 155 -37.65 -6.42 15.42
N LYS A 156 -38.92 -6.72 15.73
CA LYS A 156 -40.00 -6.82 14.74
C LYS A 156 -40.08 -5.55 13.90
N ASN A 157 -40.34 -5.71 12.60
CA ASN A 157 -40.39 -4.64 11.60
C ASN A 157 -39.06 -3.93 11.31
N ALA A 158 -37.95 -4.32 11.93
CA ALA A 158 -36.64 -3.82 11.53
C ALA A 158 -36.31 -4.26 10.10
N ILE A 159 -35.53 -3.43 9.40
CA ILE A 159 -35.03 -3.73 8.05
C ILE A 159 -33.55 -4.09 8.17
N LEU A 160 -33.19 -5.29 7.71
CA LEU A 160 -31.85 -5.86 7.79
C LEU A 160 -31.32 -6.16 6.40
N SER A 161 -29.99 -6.24 6.27
CA SER A 161 -29.35 -6.68 5.05
C SER A 161 -29.32 -8.21 4.95
N GLU A 162 -29.16 -8.75 3.75
CA GLU A 162 -29.10 -10.19 3.50
C GLU A 162 -28.03 -10.89 4.36
N SER A 163 -26.86 -10.26 4.50
CA SER A 163 -25.75 -10.76 5.31
C SER A 163 -26.12 -10.88 6.80
N GLU A 164 -26.86 -9.91 7.34
CA GLU A 164 -27.33 -9.93 8.72
C GLU A 164 -28.35 -11.06 8.93
N VAL A 165 -29.31 -11.20 8.02
CA VAL A 165 -30.34 -12.26 8.09
C VAL A 165 -29.72 -13.66 8.08
N LYS A 166 -28.68 -13.89 7.28
CA LYS A 166 -27.95 -15.18 7.27
C LYS A 166 -27.39 -15.53 8.64
N ILE A 167 -26.81 -14.56 9.34
CA ILE A 167 -26.23 -14.77 10.68
C ILE A 167 -27.33 -14.99 11.71
N HIS A 168 -28.37 -14.16 11.71
CA HIS A 168 -29.50 -14.32 12.63
C HIS A 168 -30.17 -15.70 12.49
N THR A 169 -30.39 -16.15 11.24
CA THR A 169 -31.02 -17.44 10.95
C THR A 169 -30.13 -18.62 11.37
N HIS A 170 -28.80 -18.50 11.24
CA HIS A 170 -27.85 -19.53 11.66
C HIS A 170 -27.85 -19.73 13.18
N TYR A 171 -27.84 -18.65 13.97
CA TYR A 171 -27.81 -18.75 15.43
C TYR A 171 -29.18 -18.99 16.08
N ASP A 172 -30.25 -18.49 15.46
CA ASP A 172 -31.60 -18.70 15.97
C ASP A 172 -32.58 -19.15 14.88
N PRO A 173 -32.88 -20.46 14.82
CA PRO A 173 -33.85 -21.00 13.86
C PRO A 173 -35.27 -20.43 14.00
N LYS A 174 -35.61 -19.78 15.12
CA LYS A 174 -36.93 -19.14 15.31
C LYS A 174 -37.04 -17.77 14.65
N PHE A 175 -35.92 -17.12 14.37
CA PHE A 175 -35.89 -15.83 13.72
C PHE A 175 -36.36 -15.98 12.26
N LYS A 176 -37.27 -15.11 11.82
CA LYS A 176 -37.74 -15.09 10.42
C LYS A 176 -37.81 -13.66 9.91
N ALA A 177 -37.10 -13.41 8.82
CA ALA A 177 -37.20 -12.19 8.03
C ALA A 177 -37.55 -12.54 6.59
N GLU A 178 -38.29 -11.66 5.93
CA GLU A 178 -38.75 -11.84 4.54
C GLU A 178 -38.29 -10.65 3.70
N GLU A 179 -38.16 -10.82 2.39
CA GLU A 179 -37.72 -9.74 1.51
C GLU A 179 -38.61 -8.50 1.67
N ALA A 180 -37.99 -7.34 1.70
CA ALA A 180 -38.65 -6.07 1.92
C ALA A 180 -38.96 -5.38 0.58
N TYR A 181 -40.17 -4.87 0.44
CA TYR A 181 -40.64 -4.11 -0.71
C TYR A 181 -41.05 -2.71 -0.26
N LYS A 182 -40.50 -1.69 -0.93
CA LYS A 182 -40.84 -0.30 -0.68
C LYS A 182 -41.95 0.15 -1.63
N ILE A 183 -42.98 0.74 -1.05
CA ILE A 183 -44.12 1.26 -1.80
C ILE A 183 -43.74 2.59 -2.46
N LEU A 184 -43.81 2.64 -3.79
CA LEU A 184 -43.40 3.79 -4.60
C LEU A 184 -44.56 4.74 -4.88
N THR A 185 -45.69 4.17 -5.29
CA THR A 185 -46.92 4.90 -5.59
C THR A 185 -48.08 4.23 -4.90
N VAL A 186 -48.97 5.07 -4.38
CA VAL A 186 -50.23 4.65 -3.76
C VAL A 186 -51.31 5.50 -4.41
N ASP A 187 -52.28 4.83 -5.02
CA ASP A 187 -53.50 5.41 -5.54
C ASP A 187 -54.61 5.16 -4.52
N ASP A 188 -54.56 5.94 -3.43
CA ASP A 188 -55.56 5.91 -2.37
C ASP A 188 -56.65 6.96 -2.61
N VAL A 189 -57.84 6.74 -2.07
CA VAL A 189 -58.96 7.67 -2.25
C VAL A 189 -58.65 8.99 -1.51
N PRO A 190 -58.72 10.15 -2.19
CA PRO A 190 -58.32 11.44 -1.60
C PRO A 190 -59.46 12.09 -0.79
N VAL A 191 -60.25 11.30 -0.07
CA VAL A 191 -61.41 11.77 0.70
C VAL A 191 -61.38 11.14 2.09
N ASN A 192 -61.68 11.93 3.11
CA ASN A 192 -61.79 11.49 4.50
C ASN A 192 -63.26 11.45 4.92
N GLU A 193 -63.55 10.73 6.00
CA GLU A 193 -64.87 10.76 6.63
C GLU A 193 -65.21 12.20 7.09
N GLY A 194 -66.40 12.67 6.74
CA GLY A 194 -66.86 14.04 6.98
C GLY A 194 -66.60 15.03 5.83
N ASP A 195 -65.83 14.67 4.80
CA ASP A 195 -65.61 15.54 3.64
C ASP A 195 -66.92 15.76 2.87
N ILE A 196 -67.17 17.01 2.46
CA ILE A 196 -68.34 17.39 1.67
C ILE A 196 -67.97 17.49 0.19
N LEU A 197 -68.58 16.65 -0.63
CA LEU A 197 -68.31 16.52 -2.06
C LEU A 197 -69.53 16.93 -2.89
N SER A 198 -69.29 17.57 -4.04
CA SER A 198 -70.34 17.82 -5.04
C SER A 198 -70.70 16.54 -5.82
N ALA A 199 -71.90 16.49 -6.40
CA ALA A 199 -72.34 15.39 -7.28
C ALA A 199 -71.31 15.02 -8.39
N ASN A 200 -70.62 16.02 -8.95
CA ASN A 200 -69.60 15.82 -9.98
C ASN A 200 -68.32 15.19 -9.41
N GLN A 201 -67.88 15.62 -8.23
CA GLN A 201 -66.72 15.04 -7.54
C GLN A 201 -67.00 13.60 -7.10
N VAL A 202 -68.18 13.32 -6.56
CA VAL A 202 -68.62 11.97 -6.23
C VAL A 202 -68.59 11.08 -7.47
N SER A 203 -69.18 11.52 -8.58
CA SER A 203 -69.20 10.74 -9.83
C SER A 203 -67.80 10.46 -10.37
N ARG A 204 -66.90 11.46 -10.31
CA ARG A 204 -65.50 11.31 -10.70
C ARG A 204 -64.76 10.32 -9.81
N HIS A 205 -64.82 10.50 -8.49
CA HIS A 205 -64.14 9.62 -7.54
C HIS A 205 -64.71 8.19 -7.55
N LYS A 206 -66.02 8.00 -7.75
CA LYS A 206 -66.61 6.66 -7.93
C LYS A 206 -66.16 5.99 -9.23
N THR A 207 -65.95 6.76 -10.30
CA THR A 207 -65.43 6.22 -11.58
C THR A 207 -63.97 5.79 -11.47
N GLU A 208 -63.16 6.56 -10.72
CA GLU A 208 -61.71 6.35 -10.58
C GLU A 208 -61.37 5.31 -9.49
N TYR A 209 -62.11 5.29 -8.38
CA TYR A 209 -61.84 4.48 -7.20
C TYR A 209 -62.81 3.30 -7.00
N GLY A 210 -63.97 3.32 -7.67
CA GLY A 210 -65.02 2.33 -7.48
C GLY A 210 -65.97 2.67 -6.33
N ASP A 211 -67.16 2.08 -6.33
CA ASP A 211 -68.26 2.44 -5.42
C ASP A 211 -68.11 1.84 -4.00
N GLU A 212 -67.19 0.90 -3.81
CA GLU A 212 -67.04 0.15 -2.55
C GLU A 212 -66.06 0.81 -1.57
N LEU A 213 -65.18 1.70 -2.03
CA LEU A 213 -64.10 2.26 -1.19
C LEU A 213 -64.55 3.42 -0.32
N PHE A 214 -65.57 4.17 -0.73
CA PHE A 214 -66.10 5.26 0.07
C PHE A 214 -67.61 5.37 -0.09
N LYS A 215 -68.32 5.53 1.02
CA LYS A 215 -69.77 5.73 1.05
C LYS A 215 -70.08 7.20 1.23
N VAL A 216 -71.09 7.66 0.49
CA VAL A 216 -71.54 9.03 0.52
C VAL A 216 -73.05 9.06 0.74
N GLU A 217 -73.49 9.99 1.57
CA GLU A 217 -74.90 10.26 1.82
C GLU A 217 -75.22 11.73 1.50
N VAL A 218 -76.48 12.04 1.23
CA VAL A 218 -76.91 13.42 1.00
C VAL A 218 -76.62 14.25 2.25
N SER A 219 -76.00 15.41 2.05
CA SER A 219 -75.69 16.36 3.11
C SER A 219 -76.89 17.26 3.39
N TYR A 220 -77.20 17.46 4.67
CA TYR A 220 -78.26 18.35 5.12
C TYR A 220 -77.68 19.46 6.01
N LYS A 221 -78.04 20.71 5.74
CA LYS A 221 -77.64 21.85 6.54
C LYS A 221 -78.72 22.15 7.58
N ILE A 222 -78.32 22.37 8.83
CA ILE A 222 -79.22 22.71 9.93
C ILE A 222 -79.61 24.20 9.83
N LEU A 223 -80.92 24.47 9.75
CA LEU A 223 -81.48 25.82 9.76
C LEU A 223 -81.87 26.27 11.18
N SER A 224 -82.40 25.35 12.00
CA SER A 224 -82.65 25.58 13.42
C SER A 224 -82.46 24.29 14.23
N ALA A 225 -81.83 24.40 15.41
CA ALA A 225 -81.57 23.28 16.31
C ALA A 225 -82.15 23.55 17.73
N PRO A 226 -82.65 22.52 18.44
CA PRO A 226 -83.06 22.66 19.84
C PRO A 226 -81.89 23.06 20.75
N ARG A 227 -82.13 23.96 21.72
CA ARG A 227 -81.11 24.45 22.69
C ARG A 227 -80.46 23.37 23.56
N GLU A 228 -81.02 22.15 23.57
CA GLU A 228 -80.50 20.99 24.31
C GLU A 228 -79.47 20.16 23.52
N THR A 229 -79.14 20.53 22.28
CA THR A 229 -78.13 19.85 21.47
C THR A 229 -76.84 20.65 21.31
N GLU A 230 -75.71 19.95 21.16
CA GLU A 230 -74.38 20.55 20.95
C GLU A 230 -74.16 21.11 19.52
N MET A 231 -75.19 21.12 18.65
CA MET A 231 -75.07 21.50 17.24
C MET A 231 -75.51 22.94 16.99
N ILE A 232 -74.82 23.62 16.07
CA ILE A 232 -75.02 25.04 15.77
C ILE A 232 -75.75 25.19 14.43
N GLU A 233 -76.56 26.25 14.29
CA GLU A 233 -77.16 26.63 13.00
C GLU A 233 -76.08 26.85 11.95
N GLY A 234 -76.19 26.14 10.82
CA GLY A 234 -75.18 26.12 9.77
C GLY A 234 -74.33 24.85 9.69
N ASP A 235 -74.38 23.97 10.69
CA ASP A 235 -73.70 22.67 10.64
C ASP A 235 -74.32 21.74 9.58
N THR A 236 -73.50 20.85 9.04
CA THR A 236 -73.90 19.89 8.00
C THR A 236 -73.89 18.46 8.53
N LEU A 237 -74.97 17.73 8.26
CA LEU A 237 -75.23 16.37 8.73
C LEU A 237 -75.41 15.39 7.57
N SER A 238 -75.04 14.13 7.79
CA SER A 238 -75.42 13.04 6.89
C SER A 238 -76.90 12.65 7.05
N ALA A 239 -77.50 12.05 6.02
CA ALA A 239 -78.88 11.55 6.09
C ALA A 239 -79.11 10.55 7.24
N SER A 240 -78.15 9.66 7.49
CA SER A 240 -78.18 8.69 8.60
C SER A 240 -78.03 9.35 9.98
N GLU A 241 -77.21 10.40 10.09
CA GLU A 241 -77.07 11.16 11.35
C GLU A 241 -78.33 11.94 11.67
N LEU A 242 -78.94 12.55 10.65
CA LEU A 242 -80.20 13.27 10.75
C LEU A 242 -81.34 12.33 11.19
N ASP A 243 -81.45 11.13 10.62
CA ASP A 243 -82.46 10.14 11.03
C ASP A 243 -82.26 9.66 12.47
N LYS A 244 -81.00 9.47 12.92
CA LYS A 244 -80.69 9.14 14.33
C LYS A 244 -81.05 10.27 15.29
N LEU A 245 -80.91 11.53 14.87
CA LEU A 245 -81.26 12.70 15.67
C LEU A 245 -82.78 12.89 15.73
N ARG A 246 -83.49 12.72 14.61
CA ARG A 246 -84.95 12.72 14.54
C ARG A 246 -85.60 11.61 15.36
N LYS A 247 -85.00 10.41 15.40
CA LYS A 247 -85.45 9.32 16.26
C LYS A 247 -85.23 9.56 17.75
N ARG A 248 -84.20 10.32 18.13
CA ARG A 248 -83.85 10.60 19.53
C ARG A 248 -84.58 11.80 20.12
N HIS A 249 -84.78 12.85 19.34
CA HIS A 249 -85.36 14.12 19.81
C HIS A 249 -86.70 14.48 19.13
N GLY A 250 -87.24 13.61 18.27
CA GLY A 250 -88.41 13.92 17.44
C GLY A 250 -88.03 14.75 16.19
N ASP A 251 -89.00 15.03 15.33
CA ASP A 251 -88.82 15.78 14.07
C ASP A 251 -88.71 17.30 14.30
N VAL A 252 -87.80 17.70 15.21
CA VAL A 252 -87.64 19.08 15.72
C VAL A 252 -86.48 19.83 15.05
N PHE A 253 -85.71 19.14 14.19
CA PHE A 253 -84.64 19.75 13.41
C PHE A 253 -85.18 20.23 12.07
N GLU A 254 -85.16 21.54 11.83
CA GLU A 254 -85.39 22.09 10.48
C GLU A 254 -84.09 22.02 9.69
N THR A 255 -84.10 21.25 8.60
CA THR A 255 -82.92 20.99 7.77
C THR A 255 -83.23 21.15 6.30
N GLU A 256 -82.32 21.78 5.55
CA GLU A 256 -82.37 21.85 4.08
C GLU A 256 -81.30 20.95 3.45
N ARG A 257 -81.49 20.52 2.19
CA ARG A 257 -80.41 19.84 1.46
C ARG A 257 -79.28 20.83 1.24
N ALA A 258 -78.05 20.44 1.54
CA ALA A 258 -76.89 21.27 1.29
C ALA A 258 -76.51 21.22 -0.21
N TYR A 259 -76.09 22.37 -0.75
CA TYR A 259 -75.62 22.51 -2.13
C TYR A 259 -74.23 23.15 -2.15
N ILE A 260 -73.34 22.64 -3.00
CA ILE A 260 -72.07 23.30 -3.33
C ILE A 260 -72.26 23.93 -4.72
N GLY A 261 -72.45 25.25 -4.74
CA GLY A 261 -72.83 25.96 -5.97
C GLY A 261 -74.24 25.55 -6.44
N ASN A 262 -74.35 25.05 -7.68
CA ASN A 262 -75.62 24.57 -8.27
C ASN A 262 -75.81 23.03 -8.18
N SER A 263 -74.96 22.32 -7.43
CA SER A 263 -75.00 20.84 -7.35
C SER A 263 -75.24 20.37 -5.93
N GLU A 264 -76.00 19.28 -5.78
CA GLU A 264 -76.24 18.64 -4.48
C GLU A 264 -74.92 18.24 -3.81
N ALA A 265 -74.84 18.49 -2.50
CA ALA A 265 -73.70 18.16 -1.68
C ALA A 265 -73.91 16.82 -0.98
N PHE A 266 -72.84 16.04 -0.89
CA PHE A 266 -72.82 14.73 -0.25
C PHE A 266 -71.73 14.72 0.83
N VAL A 267 -72.01 14.13 1.99
CA VAL A 267 -71.01 13.88 3.04
C VAL A 267 -70.47 12.46 2.88
N VAL A 268 -69.16 12.31 2.94
CA VAL A 268 -68.50 10.99 3.02
C VAL A 268 -68.74 10.39 4.40
N THR A 269 -69.48 9.29 4.48
CA THR A 269 -69.83 8.62 5.75
C THR A 269 -68.87 7.49 6.13
N ALA A 270 -68.14 6.95 5.16
CA ALA A 270 -67.09 5.97 5.39
C ALA A 270 -66.07 6.06 4.25
N ALA A 271 -64.78 6.03 4.56
CA ALA A 271 -63.71 5.94 3.57
C ALA A 271 -62.71 4.85 3.97
N VAL A 272 -62.46 3.90 3.07
CA VAL A 272 -61.52 2.80 3.28
C VAL A 272 -60.19 3.18 2.65
N HIS A 273 -59.26 3.62 3.50
CA HIS A 273 -57.88 3.91 3.10
C HIS A 273 -57.05 2.63 2.97
N LEU A 274 -56.04 2.67 2.11
CA LEU A 274 -55.03 1.63 2.03
C LEU A 274 -54.24 1.56 3.36
N PRO A 275 -53.88 0.36 3.84
CA PRO A 275 -53.22 0.19 5.14
C PRO A 275 -51.74 0.63 5.15
N PHE A 276 -51.28 1.27 4.08
CA PHE A 276 -49.90 1.68 3.87
C PHE A 276 -49.84 2.96 3.05
N SER A 277 -48.79 3.74 3.28
CA SER A 277 -48.51 5.00 2.61
C SER A 277 -47.32 4.87 1.67
N ARG A 278 -47.16 5.88 0.79
CA ARG A 278 -45.98 6.01 -0.04
C ARG A 278 -44.72 6.07 0.83
N GLY A 279 -43.75 5.20 0.54
CA GLY A 279 -42.49 5.10 1.27
C GLY A 279 -42.47 4.01 2.34
N ASP A 280 -43.62 3.42 2.68
CA ASP A 280 -43.68 2.31 3.63
C ASP A 280 -43.00 1.06 3.07
N VAL A 281 -42.47 0.25 4.00
CA VAL A 281 -41.77 -0.99 3.68
C VAL A 281 -42.57 -2.18 4.20
N VAL A 282 -42.94 -3.05 3.28
CA VAL A 282 -43.74 -4.26 3.53
C VAL A 282 -42.91 -5.52 3.29
N SER A 283 -43.20 -6.58 4.03
CA SER A 283 -42.61 -7.91 3.84
C SER A 283 -43.16 -8.58 2.57
N ASP A 284 -42.49 -9.62 2.07
CA ASP A 284 -42.95 -10.40 0.92
C ASP A 284 -44.37 -10.97 1.11
N SER A 285 -44.70 -11.49 2.29
CA SER A 285 -46.06 -11.97 2.59
C SER A 285 -47.10 -10.84 2.55
N GLU A 286 -46.78 -9.68 3.13
CA GLU A 286 -47.64 -8.48 3.09
C GLU A 286 -47.80 -7.97 1.66
N PHE A 287 -46.72 -7.91 0.89
CA PHE A 287 -46.73 -7.50 -0.51
C PHE A 287 -47.65 -8.40 -1.35
N LYS A 288 -47.50 -9.73 -1.24
CA LYS A 288 -48.37 -10.69 -1.95
C LYS A 288 -49.83 -10.52 -1.55
N LEU A 289 -50.11 -10.38 -0.26
CA LEU A 289 -51.47 -10.17 0.25
C LEU A 289 -52.08 -8.87 -0.31
N TYR A 290 -51.34 -7.77 -0.27
CA TYR A 290 -51.80 -6.49 -0.76
C TYR A 290 -51.94 -6.46 -2.29
N SER A 291 -51.02 -7.08 -3.04
CA SER A 291 -51.12 -7.17 -4.49
C SER A 291 -52.34 -7.98 -4.95
N MET A 292 -52.75 -9.00 -4.18
CA MET A 292 -53.99 -9.73 -4.45
C MET A 292 -55.23 -8.91 -4.10
N LYS A 293 -55.22 -8.21 -2.95
CA LYS A 293 -56.40 -7.48 -2.44
C LYS A 293 -56.62 -6.13 -3.13
N TYR A 294 -55.55 -5.45 -3.54
CA TYR A 294 -55.55 -4.08 -4.06
C TYR A 294 -54.79 -4.00 -5.41
N ALA A 295 -55.08 -4.93 -6.32
CA ALA A 295 -54.41 -5.04 -7.61
C ALA A 295 -54.50 -3.72 -8.41
N GLY A 296 -53.36 -3.23 -8.89
CA GLY A 296 -53.28 -2.00 -9.72
C GLY A 296 -53.35 -0.67 -8.95
N ARG A 297 -53.61 -0.69 -7.63
CA ARG A 297 -53.73 0.52 -6.79
C ARG A 297 -52.41 1.01 -6.19
N PHE A 298 -51.36 0.19 -6.23
CA PHE A 298 -50.06 0.59 -5.74
C PHE A 298 -48.96 -0.09 -6.56
N THR A 299 -47.78 0.52 -6.56
CA THR A 299 -46.58 -0.10 -7.08
C THR A 299 -45.54 -0.20 -5.98
N ALA A 300 -44.86 -1.33 -5.90
CA ALA A 300 -43.77 -1.54 -4.96
C ALA A 300 -42.55 -2.07 -5.70
N GLN A 301 -41.37 -1.76 -5.18
CA GLN A 301 -40.10 -2.23 -5.68
C GLN A 301 -39.34 -2.91 -4.54
N GLN A 302 -38.61 -3.98 -4.87
CA GLN A 302 -37.74 -4.64 -3.91
C GLN A 302 -36.71 -3.64 -3.35
N GLU A 303 -36.70 -3.50 -2.03
CA GLU A 303 -35.81 -2.56 -1.35
C GLU A 303 -34.41 -3.14 -1.27
N VAL A 304 -33.40 -2.29 -1.43
CA VAL A 304 -31.99 -2.68 -1.49
C VAL A 304 -31.20 -1.80 -0.55
N ILE A 305 -30.43 -2.41 0.33
CA ILE A 305 -29.51 -1.72 1.25
C ILE A 305 -28.14 -1.64 0.59
N THR A 306 -27.58 -0.44 0.55
CA THR A 306 -26.16 -0.28 0.19
C THR A 306 -25.33 -0.41 1.45
N VAL A 307 -24.60 -1.50 1.55
CA VAL A 307 -23.66 -1.80 2.62
C VAL A 307 -22.28 -1.29 2.23
N GLU A 308 -21.62 -0.55 3.11
CA GLU A 308 -20.26 -0.06 2.93
C GLU A 308 -19.46 -0.25 4.21
N ASP A 309 -18.95 -1.46 4.39
CA ASP A 309 -18.32 -1.89 5.63
C ASP A 309 -16.86 -2.32 5.39
N PRO A 310 -15.93 -2.05 6.32
CA PRO A 310 -14.59 -2.62 6.33
C PRO A 310 -14.60 -4.15 6.36
N CYS A 311 -13.57 -4.77 5.80
CA CYS A 311 -13.40 -6.22 5.79
C CYS A 311 -12.51 -6.71 6.94
N TYR A 312 -12.94 -7.79 7.57
CA TYR A 312 -12.23 -8.54 8.62
C TYR A 312 -11.87 -9.93 8.11
N ILE A 313 -10.77 -10.49 8.62
CA ILE A 313 -10.37 -11.88 8.39
C ILE A 313 -10.71 -12.72 9.62
N VAL A 314 -11.37 -13.85 9.42
CA VAL A 314 -11.77 -14.77 10.50
C VAL A 314 -10.54 -15.50 11.05
N ILE A 315 -10.35 -15.41 12.37
CA ILE A 315 -9.21 -16.01 13.09
C ILE A 315 -9.68 -17.22 13.91
N GLY A 316 -10.85 -17.15 14.52
CA GLY A 316 -11.49 -18.23 15.25
C GLY A 316 -12.96 -18.35 14.89
N GLU A 317 -13.35 -19.53 14.41
CA GLU A 317 -14.70 -19.82 13.91
C GLU A 317 -15.79 -19.81 14.98
N GLY A 318 -15.49 -20.21 16.23
CA GLY A 318 -16.50 -20.30 17.28
C GLY A 318 -17.67 -21.21 16.85
N MET A 319 -18.90 -20.73 17.04
CA MET A 319 -20.14 -21.34 16.52
C MET A 319 -20.66 -20.64 15.24
N SER A 320 -19.83 -19.78 14.63
CA SER A 320 -20.21 -18.99 13.47
C SER A 320 -20.33 -19.84 12.20
N PRO A 321 -21.02 -19.34 11.15
CA PRO A 321 -21.10 -20.03 9.86
C PRO A 321 -19.80 -19.91 9.02
N PHE A 322 -18.77 -19.23 9.53
CA PHE A 322 -17.56 -18.89 8.78
C PHE A 322 -16.37 -19.77 9.17
N VAL A 323 -15.49 -20.02 8.19
CA VAL A 323 -14.27 -20.83 8.37
C VAL A 323 -13.07 -19.90 8.60
N PRO A 324 -12.01 -20.33 9.32
CA PRO A 324 -10.79 -19.53 9.44
C PRO A 324 -10.23 -19.15 8.06
N SER A 325 -9.70 -17.92 7.96
CA SER A 325 -9.30 -17.26 6.71
C SER A 325 -10.42 -16.69 5.83
N ASP A 326 -11.70 -16.95 6.12
CA ASP A 326 -12.78 -16.26 5.42
C ASP A 326 -12.75 -14.75 5.70
N ILE A 327 -13.25 -13.97 4.73
CA ILE A 327 -13.26 -12.51 4.82
C ILE A 327 -14.71 -12.05 4.89
N ILE A 328 -15.02 -11.36 5.98
CA ILE A 328 -16.37 -10.94 6.37
C ILE A 328 -16.43 -9.42 6.54
N LEU A 329 -17.62 -8.86 6.60
CA LEU A 329 -17.87 -7.45 6.85
C LEU A 329 -17.88 -7.11 8.34
N GLU A 330 -17.70 -5.83 8.66
CA GLU A 330 -17.76 -5.31 10.03
C GLU A 330 -19.09 -5.66 10.73
N ARG A 331 -20.25 -5.44 10.07
CA ARG A 331 -21.55 -5.83 10.64
C ARG A 331 -21.65 -7.32 10.96
N GLU A 332 -21.07 -8.16 10.11
CA GLU A 332 -21.10 -9.62 10.29
C GLU A 332 -20.26 -10.02 11.50
N TYR A 333 -19.10 -9.37 11.67
CA TYR A 333 -18.24 -9.53 12.83
C TYR A 333 -18.93 -9.07 14.13
N GLU A 334 -19.55 -7.90 14.13
CA GLU A 334 -20.25 -7.37 15.31
C GLU A 334 -21.41 -8.28 15.74
N LEU A 335 -22.22 -8.75 14.78
CA LEU A 335 -23.31 -9.69 15.04
C LEU A 335 -22.81 -11.04 15.56
N CYS A 336 -21.81 -11.63 14.90
CA CYS A 336 -21.26 -12.92 15.34
C CYS A 336 -20.64 -12.83 16.74
N THR A 337 -19.96 -11.72 17.07
CA THR A 337 -19.40 -11.49 18.41
C THR A 337 -20.49 -11.28 19.47
N ALA A 338 -21.63 -10.69 19.10
CA ALA A 338 -22.76 -10.51 20.00
C ALA A 338 -23.49 -11.83 20.34
N TYR A 339 -23.49 -12.79 19.41
CA TYR A 339 -24.02 -14.15 19.63
C TYR A 339 -23.02 -15.07 20.33
N ASP A 340 -21.78 -15.12 19.85
CA ASP A 340 -20.73 -15.98 20.36
C ASP A 340 -19.48 -15.18 20.73
N LYS A 341 -19.22 -15.05 22.03
CA LYS A 341 -18.01 -14.38 22.55
C LYS A 341 -16.71 -15.11 22.22
N LYS A 342 -16.77 -16.38 21.78
CA LYS A 342 -15.59 -17.14 21.34
C LYS A 342 -15.19 -16.82 19.89
N PHE A 343 -16.10 -16.25 19.10
CA PHE A 343 -15.81 -15.82 17.74
C PHE A 343 -14.78 -14.69 17.75
N ASN A 344 -13.82 -14.74 16.83
CA ASN A 344 -12.79 -13.72 16.72
C ASN A 344 -12.37 -13.51 15.26
N ALA A 345 -12.38 -12.26 14.83
CA ALA A 345 -11.87 -11.82 13.54
C ALA A 345 -10.99 -10.57 13.73
N GLY A 346 -10.05 -10.36 12.81
CA GLY A 346 -9.12 -9.23 12.87
C GLY A 346 -9.12 -8.41 11.61
N ILE A 347 -8.61 -7.18 11.69
CA ILE A 347 -8.48 -6.27 10.55
C ILE A 347 -7.04 -5.78 10.41
N GLY A 348 -6.66 -5.37 9.20
CA GLY A 348 -5.31 -4.88 8.91
C GLY A 348 -4.24 -5.96 9.02
N ALA A 349 -3.00 -5.51 9.14
CA ALA A 349 -1.86 -6.40 9.35
C ALA A 349 -1.92 -7.14 10.70
N GLU A 350 -2.55 -6.56 11.72
CA GLU A 350 -2.74 -7.19 13.05
C GLU A 350 -3.60 -8.45 12.95
N GLY A 351 -4.73 -8.38 12.24
CA GLY A 351 -5.58 -9.54 12.01
C GLY A 351 -4.86 -10.65 11.26
N VAL A 352 -4.10 -10.28 10.22
CA VAL A 352 -3.29 -11.24 9.46
C VAL A 352 -2.19 -11.86 10.33
N GLN A 353 -1.57 -11.08 11.21
CA GLN A 353 -0.55 -11.57 12.14
C GLN A 353 -1.13 -12.57 13.14
N ALA A 354 -2.28 -12.26 13.73
CA ALA A 354 -2.96 -13.13 14.68
C ALA A 354 -3.37 -14.47 14.04
N LEU A 355 -3.77 -14.45 12.76
CA LEU A 355 -4.05 -15.67 12.01
C LEU A 355 -2.78 -16.49 11.73
N LEU A 356 -1.68 -15.83 11.31
CA LEU A 356 -0.40 -16.51 11.09
C LEU A 356 0.16 -17.17 12.35
N ASP A 357 -0.06 -16.57 13.52
CA ASP A 357 0.40 -17.10 14.80
C ASP A 357 -0.35 -18.39 15.22
N ARG A 358 -1.55 -18.65 14.67
CA ARG A 358 -2.31 -19.89 14.92
C ARG A 358 -1.99 -21.03 13.94
N ILE A 359 -1.33 -20.75 12.82
CA ILE A 359 -1.07 -21.75 11.78
C ILE A 359 0.14 -22.60 12.17
N ASP A 360 -0.09 -23.89 12.41
CA ASP A 360 0.99 -24.88 12.45
C ASP A 360 1.36 -25.29 11.01
N LEU A 361 2.55 -24.86 10.58
CA LEU A 361 3.09 -25.16 9.26
C LEU A 361 3.32 -26.65 9.02
N VAL A 362 3.58 -27.44 10.06
CA VAL A 362 3.82 -28.88 9.94
C VAL A 362 2.50 -29.60 9.66
N GLN A 363 1.47 -29.31 10.45
CA GLN A 363 0.13 -29.86 10.25
C GLN A 363 -0.45 -29.43 8.89
N LEU A 364 -0.33 -28.13 8.56
CA LEU A 364 -0.80 -27.60 7.27
C LEU A 364 -0.10 -28.27 6.08
N ALA A 365 1.21 -28.51 6.17
CA ALA A 365 1.93 -29.20 5.10
C ALA A 365 1.49 -30.67 4.96
N SER A 366 1.12 -31.34 6.05
CA SER A 366 0.59 -32.71 6.02
C SER A 366 -0.77 -32.76 5.34
N SER A 367 -1.73 -31.94 5.79
CA SER A 367 -3.08 -31.91 5.23
C SER A 367 -3.08 -31.53 3.75
N LEU A 368 -2.24 -30.57 3.35
CA LEU A 368 -2.10 -30.19 1.94
C LEU A 368 -1.53 -31.33 1.07
N ARG A 369 -0.67 -32.21 1.61
CA ARG A 369 -0.19 -33.37 0.83
C ARG A 369 -1.31 -34.37 0.57
N GLU A 370 -2.14 -34.63 1.57
CA GLU A 370 -3.32 -35.49 1.45
C GLU A 370 -4.31 -34.90 0.43
N GLU A 371 -4.68 -33.63 0.55
CA GLU A 371 -5.58 -32.96 -0.40
C GLU A 371 -5.03 -32.93 -1.84
N VAL A 372 -3.71 -32.80 -2.03
CA VAL A 372 -3.07 -32.86 -3.35
C VAL A 372 -3.14 -34.26 -3.96
N SER A 373 -3.15 -35.31 -3.13
CA SER A 373 -3.27 -36.70 -3.59
C SER A 373 -4.67 -37.00 -4.10
N GLU A 374 -5.70 -36.52 -3.41
CA GLU A 374 -7.12 -36.73 -3.73
C GLU A 374 -7.62 -35.82 -4.87
N SER A 375 -7.06 -34.61 -4.99
CA SER A 375 -7.52 -33.64 -5.97
C SER A 375 -6.91 -33.84 -7.36
N THR A 376 -7.71 -33.53 -8.39
CA THR A 376 -7.30 -33.57 -9.80
C THR A 376 -7.47 -32.20 -10.47
N GLY A 377 -6.87 -32.02 -11.66
CA GLY A 377 -7.06 -30.83 -12.49
C GLY A 377 -6.51 -29.51 -11.92
N GLN A 378 -7.31 -28.44 -12.03
CA GLN A 378 -6.89 -27.09 -11.62
C GLN A 378 -6.77 -26.91 -10.10
N LYS A 379 -7.62 -27.59 -9.32
CA LYS A 379 -7.58 -27.56 -7.84
C LYS A 379 -6.23 -28.08 -7.34
N LYS A 380 -5.77 -29.21 -7.89
CA LYS A 380 -4.44 -29.79 -7.60
C LYS A 380 -3.30 -28.80 -7.84
N ARG A 381 -3.32 -28.07 -8.98
CA ARG A 381 -2.28 -27.07 -9.29
C ARG A 381 -2.23 -25.92 -8.28
N LYS A 382 -3.37 -25.47 -7.76
CA LYS A 382 -3.43 -24.44 -6.71
C LYS A 382 -2.87 -24.97 -5.39
N LEU A 383 -3.28 -26.17 -5.00
CA LEU A 383 -2.81 -26.82 -3.77
C LEU A 383 -1.31 -27.10 -3.79
N ILE A 384 -0.73 -27.54 -4.93
CA ILE A 384 0.72 -27.71 -5.09
C ILE A 384 1.47 -26.39 -4.83
N LYS A 385 0.97 -25.26 -5.36
CA LYS A 385 1.61 -23.95 -5.13
C LYS A 385 1.52 -23.52 -3.67
N ARG A 386 0.41 -23.82 -2.99
CA ARG A 386 0.22 -23.56 -1.56
C ARG A 386 1.15 -24.44 -0.71
N LEU A 387 1.20 -25.73 -0.99
CA LEU A 387 2.10 -26.69 -0.35
C LEU A 387 3.57 -26.29 -0.51
N GLN A 388 3.98 -25.82 -1.70
CA GLN A 388 5.34 -25.34 -1.92
C GLN A 388 5.72 -24.22 -0.96
N VAL A 389 4.83 -23.23 -0.76
CA VAL A 389 5.09 -22.12 0.17
C VAL A 389 5.22 -22.62 1.60
N ALA A 390 4.32 -23.52 2.04
CA ALA A 390 4.39 -24.10 3.38
C ALA A 390 5.71 -24.88 3.60
N GLU A 391 6.12 -25.69 2.62
CA GLU A 391 7.39 -26.42 2.65
C GLU A 391 8.62 -25.50 2.64
N ASP A 392 8.59 -24.40 1.88
CA ASP A 392 9.68 -23.42 1.84
C ASP A 392 9.93 -22.80 3.22
N PHE A 393 8.86 -22.47 3.96
CA PHE A 393 8.98 -21.99 5.34
C PHE A 393 9.50 -23.08 6.28
N ARG A 394 8.96 -24.30 6.18
CA ARG A 394 9.38 -25.45 7.00
C ARG A 394 10.87 -25.77 6.82
N LYS A 395 11.37 -25.80 5.58
CA LYS A 395 12.79 -26.07 5.26
C LYS A 395 13.69 -24.87 5.56
N GLY A 396 13.20 -23.65 5.36
CA GLY A 396 13.96 -22.42 5.58
C GLY A 396 14.23 -22.12 7.06
N GLY A 397 13.40 -22.67 7.96
CA GLY A 397 13.44 -22.39 9.40
C GLY A 397 13.09 -20.94 9.73
N ALA A 398 12.39 -20.25 8.83
CA ALA A 398 11.90 -18.90 9.04
C ALA A 398 10.43 -18.96 9.48
N THR A 399 10.03 -18.05 10.37
CA THR A 399 8.62 -17.95 10.79
C THR A 399 7.81 -17.20 9.74
N ALA A 400 6.58 -17.65 9.47
CA ALA A 400 5.67 -16.96 8.55
C ALA A 400 5.37 -15.52 9.02
N LYS A 401 5.36 -15.30 10.35
CA LYS A 401 5.26 -13.98 11.00
C LYS A 401 6.28 -12.97 10.50
N SER A 402 7.47 -13.42 10.05
CA SER A 402 8.52 -12.52 9.52
C SER A 402 8.12 -11.81 8.21
N MET A 403 6.99 -12.15 7.59
CA MET A 403 6.41 -11.36 6.49
C MET A 403 5.73 -10.07 6.97
N ILE A 404 5.52 -9.93 8.27
CA ILE A 404 4.92 -8.77 8.94
C ILE A 404 6.02 -8.06 9.71
N LEU A 405 6.10 -6.75 9.51
CA LEU A 405 7.10 -5.88 10.09
C LEU A 405 6.49 -5.17 11.30
N GLU A 406 7.02 -5.48 12.48
CA GLU A 406 6.88 -4.64 13.68
C GLU A 406 8.02 -3.62 13.77
N VAL A 407 9.18 -4.01 13.24
CA VAL A 407 10.41 -3.23 13.25
C VAL A 407 10.87 -3.00 11.82
N LEU A 408 10.99 -1.74 11.44
CA LEU A 408 11.43 -1.37 10.10
C LEU A 408 12.92 -0.97 10.13
N PRO A 409 13.82 -1.67 9.39
CA PRO A 409 15.23 -1.29 9.33
C PRO A 409 15.43 0.02 8.58
N VAL A 410 16.41 0.81 9.02
CA VAL A 410 16.83 2.06 8.39
C VAL A 410 18.24 1.88 7.82
N ILE A 411 18.35 2.05 6.51
CA ILE A 411 19.64 1.94 5.80
C ILE A 411 20.65 3.00 6.29
N PRO A 412 21.96 2.67 6.36
CA PRO A 412 22.99 3.61 6.78
C PRO A 412 22.98 4.94 5.99
N PRO A 413 23.22 6.09 6.63
CA PRO A 413 23.04 7.42 6.03
C PRO A 413 23.96 7.69 4.83
N ASP A 414 25.16 7.12 4.80
CA ASP A 414 26.09 7.32 3.69
C ASP A 414 25.64 6.59 2.41
N LEU A 415 24.70 5.64 2.52
CA LEU A 415 24.02 5.02 1.37
C LEU A 415 22.81 5.82 0.89
N ARG A 416 22.41 6.86 1.65
CA ARG A 416 21.31 7.80 1.34
C ARG A 416 21.75 9.26 1.64
N PRO A 417 22.83 9.73 1.01
CA PRO A 417 23.50 10.96 1.42
C PRO A 417 22.62 12.20 1.23
N MET A 418 22.96 13.23 2.00
CA MET A 418 22.47 14.60 1.86
C MET A 418 23.69 15.47 1.64
N VAL A 419 23.80 16.10 0.47
CA VAL A 419 24.98 16.85 0.04
C VAL A 419 24.60 18.29 -0.21
N GLN A 420 25.42 19.21 0.30
CA GLN A 420 25.27 20.63 0.02
C GLN A 420 25.85 20.94 -1.36
N LEU A 421 25.08 21.64 -2.20
CA LEU A 421 25.49 22.11 -3.51
C LEU A 421 26.10 23.52 -3.41
N ASP A 422 26.91 23.87 -4.41
CA ASP A 422 27.43 25.23 -4.60
C ASP A 422 26.23 26.19 -4.78
N GLY A 423 25.97 27.02 -3.77
CA GLY A 423 24.76 27.85 -3.67
C GLY A 423 23.89 27.56 -2.44
N GLY A 424 24.34 26.70 -1.52
CA GLY A 424 23.71 26.50 -0.21
C GLY A 424 22.45 25.64 -0.21
N ARG A 425 22.02 25.15 -1.39
CA ARG A 425 20.92 24.19 -1.52
C ARG A 425 21.39 22.79 -1.12
N PHE A 426 20.45 21.94 -0.71
CA PHE A 426 20.73 20.54 -0.38
C PHE A 426 20.16 19.61 -1.45
N ALA A 427 20.97 18.66 -1.91
CA ALA A 427 20.54 17.51 -2.67
C ALA A 427 20.36 16.32 -1.71
N THR A 428 19.16 15.76 -1.66
CA THR A 428 18.82 14.62 -0.79
C THR A 428 18.51 13.38 -1.62
N SER A 429 18.85 12.21 -1.08
CA SER A 429 18.30 10.94 -1.59
C SER A 429 16.79 10.86 -1.34
N ASP A 430 16.04 10.40 -2.36
CA ASP A 430 14.59 10.13 -2.31
C ASP A 430 14.19 9.26 -1.11
N LEU A 431 15.06 8.33 -0.69
CA LEU A 431 14.83 7.46 0.47
C LEU A 431 14.59 8.25 1.76
N ASN A 432 15.28 9.38 1.94
CA ASN A 432 15.12 10.18 3.15
C ASN A 432 13.69 10.71 3.26
N ASP A 433 13.07 11.14 2.16
CA ASP A 433 11.69 11.63 2.17
C ASP A 433 10.69 10.49 2.42
N LEU A 434 10.96 9.28 1.91
CA LEU A 434 10.17 8.09 2.19
C LEU A 434 10.25 7.69 3.67
N TYR A 435 11.45 7.64 4.26
CA TYR A 435 11.61 7.39 5.71
C TYR A 435 10.94 8.47 6.55
N ARG A 436 11.06 9.75 6.18
CA ARG A 436 10.39 10.85 6.88
C ARG A 436 8.87 10.67 6.91
N ARG A 437 8.27 10.27 5.79
CA ARG A 437 6.83 9.98 5.72
C ARG A 437 6.45 8.85 6.69
N VAL A 438 7.20 7.75 6.70
CA VAL A 438 6.96 6.63 7.64
C VAL A 438 7.05 7.11 9.09
N ILE A 439 8.12 7.82 9.47
CA ILE A 439 8.31 8.30 10.85
C ILE A 439 7.20 9.26 11.26
N ASN A 440 6.80 10.19 10.39
CA ASN A 440 5.72 11.14 10.66
C ASN A 440 4.38 10.43 10.92
N ARG A 441 4.03 9.45 10.08
CA ARG A 441 2.80 8.64 10.24
C ARG A 441 2.85 7.80 11.50
N ASN A 442 3.99 7.16 11.77
CA ASN A 442 4.20 6.35 12.95
C ASN A 442 4.06 7.17 14.25
N ASN A 443 4.72 8.33 14.32
CA ASN A 443 4.65 9.21 15.49
C ASN A 443 3.24 9.79 15.69
N ARG A 444 2.55 10.13 14.59
CA ARG A 444 1.15 10.58 14.63
C ARG A 444 0.24 9.46 15.15
N LEU A 445 0.44 8.22 14.70
CA LEU A 445 -0.33 7.06 15.17
C LEU A 445 -0.10 6.81 16.67
N LYS A 446 1.14 6.84 17.16
CA LYS A 446 1.46 6.74 18.61
C LYS A 446 0.69 7.78 19.42
N LYS A 447 0.73 9.05 18.98
CA LYS A 447 0.02 10.15 19.64
C LYS A 447 -1.51 9.97 19.62
N LEU A 448 -2.08 9.47 18.51
CA LEU A 448 -3.52 9.22 18.41
C LEU A 448 -3.97 8.07 19.32
N GLN A 449 -3.14 7.04 19.50
CA GLN A 449 -3.40 5.94 20.44
C GLN A 449 -3.33 6.42 21.89
N GLU A 450 -2.35 7.26 22.24
CA GLU A 450 -2.25 7.88 23.58
C GLU A 450 -3.48 8.73 23.92
N LEU A 451 -4.00 9.46 22.93
CA LEU A 451 -5.21 10.29 23.07
C LEU A 451 -6.52 9.50 22.99
N LYS A 452 -6.47 8.16 22.81
CA LYS A 452 -7.65 7.29 22.61
C LYS A 452 -8.63 7.84 21.57
N ALA A 453 -8.10 8.27 20.42
CA ALA A 453 -8.92 8.76 19.32
C ALA A 453 -9.91 7.67 18.81
N PRO A 454 -11.05 8.05 18.20
CA PRO A 454 -11.99 7.10 17.61
C PRO A 454 -11.33 6.11 16.64
N GLU A 455 -11.81 4.87 16.62
CA GLU A 455 -11.19 3.79 15.84
C GLU A 455 -11.08 4.10 14.34
N ILE A 456 -12.05 4.80 13.76
CA ILE A 456 -12.05 5.19 12.35
C ILE A 456 -10.79 6.01 12.01
N ILE A 457 -10.39 6.92 12.89
CA ILE A 457 -9.20 7.76 12.71
C ILE A 457 -7.93 6.91 12.84
N ILE A 458 -7.90 6.01 13.82
CA ILE A 458 -6.77 5.10 14.05
C ILE A 458 -6.58 4.16 12.84
N ARG A 459 -7.67 3.57 12.33
CA ARG A 459 -7.66 2.69 11.15
C ARG A 459 -7.14 3.42 9.91
N ASN A 460 -7.58 4.65 9.68
CA ASN A 460 -7.08 5.46 8.58
C ASN A 460 -5.58 5.76 8.73
N GLU A 461 -5.09 6.09 9.93
CA GLU A 461 -3.65 6.33 10.13
C GLU A 461 -2.83 5.03 10.01
N LYS A 462 -3.35 3.87 10.46
CA LYS A 462 -2.74 2.54 10.22
C LYS A 462 -2.65 2.23 8.72
N ARG A 463 -3.71 2.49 7.94
CA ARG A 463 -3.70 2.38 6.47
C ARG A 463 -2.63 3.28 5.85
N MET A 464 -2.55 4.54 6.25
CA MET A 464 -1.54 5.48 5.74
C MET A 464 -0.11 5.08 6.13
N LEU A 465 0.08 4.46 7.29
CA LEU A 465 1.38 3.90 7.71
C LEU A 465 1.77 2.72 6.81
N GLN A 466 0.85 1.79 6.55
CA GLN A 466 1.04 0.68 5.61
C GLN A 466 1.46 1.20 4.22
N GLU A 467 0.70 2.14 3.65
CA GLU A 467 1.01 2.76 2.35
C GLU A 467 2.39 3.46 2.33
N SER A 468 2.79 4.07 3.45
CA SER A 468 4.09 4.74 3.56
C SER A 468 5.26 3.75 3.57
N VAL A 469 5.10 2.61 4.27
CA VAL A 469 6.10 1.54 4.27
C VAL A 469 6.15 0.83 2.91
N ASP A 470 5.00 0.63 2.29
CA ASP A 470 4.91 0.09 0.92
C ASP A 470 5.67 0.98 -0.07
N ALA A 471 5.49 2.29 0.00
CA ALA A 471 6.21 3.24 -0.85
C ALA A 471 7.72 3.26 -0.57
N LEU A 472 8.14 3.07 0.68
CA LEU A 472 9.56 2.96 1.00
C LEU A 472 10.20 1.71 0.36
N ILE A 473 9.51 0.57 0.43
CA ILE A 473 10.02 -0.71 -0.05
C ILE A 473 9.91 -0.81 -1.57
N ASP A 474 8.73 -0.58 -2.15
CA ASP A 474 8.43 -0.77 -3.59
C ASP A 474 7.36 0.26 -4.06
N ASN A 475 7.81 1.49 -4.34
CA ASN A 475 6.94 2.62 -4.67
C ASN A 475 6.21 2.43 -6.00
N GLY A 476 4.91 2.71 -6.02
CA GLY A 476 4.08 2.58 -7.22
C GLY A 476 3.60 1.16 -7.51
N ARG A 477 3.95 0.18 -6.67
CA ARG A 477 3.41 -1.18 -6.77
C ARG A 477 1.97 -1.29 -6.26
N MET A 478 1.59 -0.41 -5.33
CA MET A 478 0.23 -0.23 -4.83
C MET A 478 -0.25 1.18 -5.14
N GLY A 479 -1.41 1.27 -5.79
CA GLY A 479 -2.05 2.55 -6.10
C GLY A 479 -1.17 3.53 -6.87
N LYS A 480 -1.30 4.82 -6.56
CA LYS A 480 -0.51 5.89 -7.17
C LYS A 480 0.85 5.98 -6.49
N ALA A 481 1.91 6.05 -7.28
CA ALA A 481 3.26 6.24 -6.77
C ALA A 481 3.37 7.55 -5.97
N VAL A 482 4.13 7.51 -4.89
CA VAL A 482 4.46 8.73 -4.14
C VAL A 482 5.38 9.59 -4.99
N LEU A 483 4.91 10.79 -5.30
CA LEU A 483 5.63 11.76 -6.11
C LEU A 483 6.45 12.71 -5.23
N GLY A 484 7.63 13.05 -5.73
CA GLY A 484 8.49 14.10 -5.19
C GLY A 484 8.31 15.44 -5.91
N ALA A 485 9.27 16.32 -5.75
CA ALA A 485 9.31 17.58 -6.49
C ALA A 485 9.32 17.32 -8.02
N GLY A 486 8.51 18.08 -8.76
CA GLY A 486 8.40 17.95 -10.22
C GLY A 486 7.61 16.74 -10.71
N ASN A 487 6.66 16.22 -9.91
CA ASN A 487 5.79 15.08 -10.26
C ASN A 487 6.55 13.78 -10.63
N ARG A 488 7.83 13.67 -10.28
CA ARG A 488 8.62 12.47 -10.49
C ARG A 488 8.34 11.45 -9.36
N PRO A 489 8.14 10.17 -9.66
CA PRO A 489 8.06 9.14 -8.62
C PRO A 489 9.38 9.04 -7.84
N LEU A 490 9.27 9.01 -6.52
CA LEU A 490 10.41 8.77 -5.63
C LEU A 490 10.94 7.35 -5.82
N LYS A 491 12.27 7.19 -5.81
CA LYS A 491 12.90 5.87 -5.91
C LYS A 491 12.85 5.13 -4.57
N SER A 492 12.28 3.93 -4.59
CA SER A 492 12.19 3.03 -3.45
C SER A 492 13.44 2.17 -3.27
N LEU A 493 13.50 1.39 -2.18
CA LEU A 493 14.57 0.40 -1.95
C LEU A 493 14.64 -0.65 -3.07
N THR A 494 13.49 -1.09 -3.59
CA THR A 494 13.43 -2.05 -4.70
C THR A 494 14.00 -1.45 -5.99
N ASP A 495 13.72 -0.17 -6.27
CA ASP A 495 14.23 0.53 -7.46
C ASP A 495 15.75 0.66 -7.47
N LEU A 496 16.37 0.75 -6.28
CA LEU A 496 17.83 0.76 -6.16
C LEU A 496 18.45 -0.59 -6.52
N LEU A 497 17.70 -1.68 -6.43
CA LEU A 497 18.18 -3.02 -6.77
C LEU A 497 17.90 -3.38 -8.23
N ARG A 498 16.74 -2.99 -8.76
CA ARG A 498 16.23 -3.43 -10.07
C ARG A 498 16.59 -2.48 -11.23
N GLY A 499 16.45 -3.00 -12.44
CA GLY A 499 16.58 -2.23 -13.69
C GLY A 499 18.03 -2.03 -14.16
N LYS A 500 18.19 -1.37 -15.32
CA LYS A 500 19.51 -1.09 -15.93
C LYS A 500 20.40 -0.22 -15.04
N LYS A 501 19.78 0.74 -14.33
CA LYS A 501 20.43 1.64 -13.36
C LYS A 501 20.44 1.10 -11.92
N GLY A 502 20.01 -0.15 -11.73
CA GLY A 502 20.00 -0.80 -10.42
C GLY A 502 21.39 -1.27 -10.00
N ARG A 503 21.57 -1.49 -8.70
CA ARG A 503 22.85 -1.82 -8.08
C ARG A 503 23.48 -3.08 -8.64
N PHE A 504 22.69 -4.12 -8.94
CA PHE A 504 23.21 -5.37 -9.52
C PHE A 504 23.84 -5.15 -10.90
N ARG A 505 23.15 -4.46 -11.81
CA ARG A 505 23.61 -4.30 -13.19
C ARG A 505 24.66 -3.19 -13.34
N GLN A 506 24.47 -2.05 -12.67
CA GLN A 506 25.32 -0.88 -12.86
C GLN A 506 26.54 -0.84 -11.94
N ASN A 507 26.48 -1.49 -10.77
CA ASN A 507 27.54 -1.37 -9.76
C ASN A 507 28.18 -2.70 -9.35
N LEU A 508 27.57 -3.85 -9.65
CA LEU A 508 28.17 -5.16 -9.34
C LEU A 508 28.73 -5.83 -10.60
N LEU A 509 27.93 -5.98 -11.66
CA LEU A 509 28.35 -6.63 -12.91
C LEU A 509 29.32 -5.77 -13.74
N GLY A 510 29.19 -4.43 -13.65
CA GLY A 510 30.12 -3.48 -14.26
C GLY A 510 30.43 -2.37 -13.27
N LYS A 511 31.65 -1.84 -13.30
CA LYS A 511 32.08 -0.70 -12.48
C LYS A 511 32.95 0.21 -13.31
N ARG A 512 33.03 1.47 -12.89
CA ARG A 512 34.12 2.34 -13.35
C ARG A 512 35.40 1.83 -12.68
N VAL A 513 36.47 1.78 -13.47
CA VAL A 513 37.76 1.24 -13.05
C VAL A 513 38.81 2.34 -13.14
N ASP A 514 39.72 2.35 -12.18
CA ASP A 514 40.93 3.17 -12.24
C ASP A 514 41.88 2.62 -13.30
N TYR A 515 42.98 3.33 -13.58
CA TYR A 515 43.99 2.92 -14.59
C TYR A 515 43.39 2.66 -15.98
N SER A 516 42.44 3.53 -16.36
CA SER A 516 41.80 3.49 -17.67
C SER A 516 41.74 4.85 -18.34
N GLY A 517 41.76 4.84 -19.67
CA GLY A 517 41.73 6.03 -20.51
C GLY A 517 40.79 5.84 -21.70
N ARG A 518 40.47 6.91 -22.42
CA ARG A 518 39.72 6.85 -23.68
C ARG A 518 40.24 7.91 -24.64
N SER A 519 40.43 7.56 -25.90
CA SER A 519 40.68 8.53 -26.97
C SER A 519 40.19 8.00 -28.32
N VAL A 520 40.18 8.89 -29.30
CA VAL A 520 39.87 8.61 -30.71
C VAL A 520 40.95 7.69 -31.28
N ILE A 521 40.54 6.74 -32.13
CA ILE A 521 41.47 5.86 -32.83
C ILE A 521 41.82 6.39 -34.21
N VAL A 522 43.05 6.14 -34.62
CA VAL A 522 43.59 6.42 -35.96
C VAL A 522 44.32 5.18 -36.47
N ILE A 523 44.38 5.00 -37.78
CA ILE A 523 45.05 3.86 -38.39
C ILE A 523 46.57 3.92 -38.15
N GLY A 524 47.16 2.79 -37.73
CA GLY A 524 48.60 2.64 -37.51
C GLY A 524 49.21 1.53 -38.35
N PRO A 525 49.38 1.72 -39.68
CA PRO A 525 49.85 0.66 -40.58
C PRO A 525 51.29 0.19 -40.31
N GLN A 526 52.11 1.01 -39.64
CA GLN A 526 53.50 0.71 -39.29
C GLN A 526 53.64 -0.14 -38.01
N LEU A 527 52.55 -0.35 -37.28
CA LEU A 527 52.54 -1.17 -36.07
C LEU A 527 52.61 -2.65 -36.44
N LYS A 528 53.18 -3.48 -35.57
CA LYS A 528 52.99 -4.92 -35.66
C LYS A 528 51.60 -5.30 -35.15
N ILE A 529 51.10 -6.48 -35.51
CA ILE A 529 49.75 -6.93 -35.14
C ILE A 529 49.49 -6.91 -33.62
N TYR A 530 50.52 -7.18 -32.81
CA TYR A 530 50.46 -7.19 -31.35
C TYR A 530 50.74 -5.82 -30.72
N GLN A 531 50.97 -4.77 -31.50
CA GLN A 531 51.32 -3.44 -31.01
C GLN A 531 50.17 -2.45 -31.17
N CYS A 532 50.09 -1.49 -30.25
CA CYS A 532 49.22 -0.33 -30.37
C CYS A 532 50.01 0.96 -30.12
N GLY A 533 49.63 2.05 -30.77
CA GLY A 533 50.23 3.36 -30.51
C GLY A 533 49.49 4.05 -29.36
N LEU A 534 50.18 4.35 -28.26
CA LEU A 534 49.61 5.03 -27.12
C LEU A 534 50.15 6.47 -27.02
N PRO A 535 49.28 7.49 -26.90
CA PRO A 535 49.71 8.87 -26.68
C PRO A 535 50.58 9.02 -25.43
N LYS A 536 51.71 9.70 -25.54
CA LYS A 536 52.63 9.97 -24.42
C LYS A 536 51.94 10.51 -23.17
N GLN A 537 51.06 11.51 -23.32
CA GLN A 537 50.33 12.10 -22.20
C GLN A 537 49.35 11.11 -21.54
N MET A 538 48.69 10.27 -22.34
CA MET A 538 47.77 9.25 -21.81
C MET A 538 48.55 8.19 -21.04
N ALA A 539 49.64 7.70 -21.63
CA ALA A 539 50.52 6.71 -21.02
C ALA A 539 51.09 7.23 -19.68
N LEU A 540 51.52 8.49 -19.63
CA LEU A 540 52.04 9.11 -18.41
C LEU A 540 51.03 9.06 -17.25
N GLU A 541 49.75 9.36 -17.50
CA GLU A 541 48.73 9.32 -16.44
C GLU A 541 48.36 7.89 -16.06
N LEU A 542 48.25 6.98 -17.03
CA LEU A 542 47.96 5.56 -16.80
C LEU A 542 49.05 4.87 -15.97
N PHE A 543 50.32 5.15 -16.25
CA PHE A 543 51.48 4.53 -15.59
C PHE A 543 52.08 5.39 -14.47
N LYS A 544 51.40 6.48 -14.08
CA LYS A 544 51.91 7.47 -13.12
C LYS A 544 52.50 6.89 -11.84
N PRO A 545 51.88 5.90 -11.16
CA PRO A 545 52.48 5.33 -9.94
C PRO A 545 53.79 4.58 -10.19
N PHE A 546 53.94 3.94 -11.34
CA PHE A 546 55.17 3.23 -11.73
C PHE A 546 56.30 4.22 -12.03
N VAL A 547 55.99 5.32 -12.73
CA VAL A 547 56.94 6.41 -12.99
C VAL A 547 57.42 7.05 -11.69
N ILE A 548 56.49 7.34 -10.76
CA ILE A 548 56.82 7.88 -9.44
C ILE A 548 57.78 6.96 -8.69
N ARG A 549 57.56 5.65 -8.74
CA ARG A 549 58.42 4.66 -8.08
C ARG A 549 59.83 4.67 -8.67
N GLN A 550 59.95 4.61 -10.00
CA GLN A 550 61.25 4.63 -10.69
C GLN A 550 62.03 5.93 -10.45
N LEU A 551 61.36 7.09 -10.43
CA LEU A 551 62.00 8.37 -10.12
C LEU A 551 62.62 8.41 -8.71
N VAL A 552 61.99 7.74 -7.74
CA VAL A 552 62.52 7.63 -6.37
C VAL A 552 63.62 6.59 -6.28
N GLU A 553 63.46 5.43 -6.93
CA GLU A 553 64.48 4.36 -6.95
C GLU A 553 65.80 4.81 -7.62
N ARG A 554 65.73 5.63 -8.68
CA ARG A 554 66.92 6.20 -9.35
C ARG A 554 67.50 7.43 -8.66
N GLY A 555 66.92 7.88 -7.55
CA GLY A 555 67.38 9.07 -6.81
C GLY A 555 67.11 10.42 -7.50
N ILE A 556 66.39 10.44 -8.62
CA ILE A 556 66.01 11.68 -9.36
C ILE A 556 65.03 12.51 -8.51
N ALA A 557 64.18 11.84 -7.72
CA ALA A 557 63.27 12.47 -6.77
C ALA A 557 63.54 11.98 -5.34
N PRO A 558 63.68 12.89 -4.34
CA PRO A 558 63.96 12.50 -2.96
C PRO A 558 62.74 11.88 -2.25
N ASN A 559 61.51 12.15 -2.73
CA ASN A 559 60.29 11.59 -2.15
C ASN A 559 59.14 11.57 -3.17
N ILE A 560 58.09 10.80 -2.86
CA ILE A 560 56.89 10.62 -3.70
C ILE A 560 56.22 11.96 -4.05
N LYS A 561 56.18 12.92 -3.12
CA LYS A 561 55.56 14.24 -3.36
C LYS A 561 56.38 15.09 -4.33
N SER A 562 57.70 15.00 -4.26
CA SER A 562 58.61 15.67 -5.20
C SER A 562 58.53 15.03 -6.57
N ALA A 563 58.47 13.69 -6.65
CA ALA A 563 58.27 12.96 -7.90
C ALA A 563 56.97 13.39 -8.61
N ARG A 564 55.85 13.53 -7.88
CA ARG A 564 54.60 14.07 -8.45
C ARG A 564 54.77 15.48 -9.03
N ARG A 565 55.45 16.38 -8.31
CA ARG A 565 55.75 17.73 -8.79
C ARG A 565 56.66 17.75 -10.01
N ILE A 566 57.61 16.82 -10.12
CA ILE A 566 58.48 16.68 -11.29
C ILE A 566 57.65 16.24 -12.51
N ILE A 567 56.72 15.29 -12.32
CA ILE A 567 55.80 14.84 -13.36
C ILE A 567 54.89 15.98 -13.86
N GLU A 568 54.33 16.76 -12.95
CA GLU A 568 53.48 17.92 -13.30
C GLU A 568 54.25 19.02 -14.06
N ARG A 569 55.57 19.11 -13.87
CA ARG A 569 56.44 20.07 -14.56
C ARG A 569 56.92 19.60 -15.94
N GLY A 570 56.69 18.33 -16.30
CA GLY A 570 56.99 17.82 -17.64
C GLY A 570 58.47 17.79 -18.03
N ARG A 571 59.37 17.36 -17.14
CA ARG A 571 60.80 17.17 -17.48
C ARG A 571 61.01 16.06 -18.52
N GLU A 572 61.97 16.24 -19.42
CA GLU A 572 62.24 15.28 -20.52
C GLU A 572 62.70 13.90 -20.03
N GLU A 573 63.42 13.83 -18.91
CA GLU A 573 63.89 12.59 -18.27
C GLU A 573 62.75 11.58 -17.99
N ILE A 574 61.50 12.06 -17.87
CA ILE A 574 60.32 11.24 -17.59
C ILE A 574 60.01 10.31 -18.77
N TRP A 575 60.23 10.77 -20.01
CA TRP A 575 59.85 10.03 -21.20
C TRP A 575 60.71 8.78 -21.37
N GLY A 576 62.01 8.87 -21.10
CA GLY A 576 62.91 7.70 -21.12
C GLY A 576 62.49 6.66 -20.08
N ILE A 577 62.17 7.09 -18.86
CA ILE A 577 61.68 6.18 -17.79
C ILE A 577 60.34 5.55 -18.18
N LEU A 578 59.45 6.31 -18.82
CA LEU A 578 58.15 5.81 -19.25
C LEU A 578 58.29 4.75 -20.36
N GLU A 579 59.20 4.94 -21.31
CA GLU A 579 59.50 3.94 -22.36
C GLU A 579 60.01 2.62 -21.76
N GLU A 580 60.89 2.70 -20.76
CA GLU A 580 61.39 1.52 -20.05
C GLU A 580 60.29 0.77 -19.28
N ILE A 581 59.35 1.49 -18.65
CA ILE A 581 58.23 0.87 -17.89
C ILE A 581 57.23 0.19 -18.82
N ILE A 582 56.97 0.79 -19.98
CA ILE A 582 55.97 0.31 -20.93
C ILE A 582 56.45 -0.93 -21.68
N LYS A 583 57.78 -1.07 -21.85
CA LYS A 583 58.36 -2.25 -22.48
C LYS A 583 57.95 -3.52 -21.72
N ASP A 584 57.44 -4.49 -22.47
CA ASP A 584 56.83 -5.72 -21.97
C ASP A 584 55.53 -5.54 -21.15
N HIS A 585 55.02 -4.35 -20.87
CA HIS A 585 53.77 -4.18 -20.10
C HIS A 585 52.55 -4.07 -21.05
N PRO A 586 51.73 -5.12 -21.23
CA PRO A 586 50.61 -5.07 -22.16
C PRO A 586 49.50 -4.13 -21.66
N VAL A 587 48.74 -3.55 -22.59
CA VAL A 587 47.51 -2.81 -22.31
C VAL A 587 46.33 -3.43 -23.05
N MET A 588 45.14 -3.37 -22.48
CA MET A 588 43.93 -3.85 -23.12
C MET A 588 43.18 -2.71 -23.80
N LEU A 589 42.88 -2.87 -25.08
CA LEU A 589 42.01 -1.96 -25.83
C LEU A 589 40.60 -2.53 -25.92
N ASN A 590 39.60 -1.67 -25.74
CA ASN A 590 38.18 -2.03 -25.80
C ASN A 590 37.38 -1.02 -26.63
N ARG A 591 36.56 -1.50 -27.57
CA ARG A 591 35.57 -0.68 -28.28
C ARG A 591 34.16 -1.10 -27.87
N ALA A 592 33.34 -0.12 -27.48
CA ALA A 592 31.94 -0.35 -27.18
C ALA A 592 31.08 -0.21 -28.46
N PRO A 593 30.06 -1.07 -28.69
CA PRO A 593 29.63 -2.17 -27.83
C PRO A 593 30.49 -3.44 -27.98
N THR A 594 30.81 -4.08 -26.85
CA THR A 594 31.55 -5.36 -26.83
C THR A 594 30.58 -6.52 -27.10
N LEU A 595 30.49 -6.97 -28.35
CA LEU A 595 29.55 -8.03 -28.78
C LEU A 595 30.05 -9.45 -28.49
N HIS A 596 31.36 -9.65 -28.55
CA HIS A 596 32.04 -10.92 -28.35
C HIS A 596 33.41 -10.70 -27.72
N ARG A 597 34.09 -11.79 -27.32
CA ARG A 597 35.39 -11.73 -26.62
C ARG A 597 36.44 -10.83 -27.30
N LEU A 598 36.51 -10.84 -28.63
CA LEU A 598 37.51 -10.08 -29.40
C LEU A 598 37.27 -8.56 -29.42
N GLY A 599 36.19 -8.08 -28.79
CA GLY A 599 35.97 -6.65 -28.58
C GLY A 599 36.85 -6.06 -27.47
N ILE A 600 37.62 -6.91 -26.78
CA ILE A 600 38.74 -6.54 -25.90
C ILE A 600 39.95 -7.37 -26.31
N GLN A 601 41.07 -6.72 -26.63
CA GLN A 601 42.33 -7.41 -26.94
C GLN A 601 43.50 -6.69 -26.29
N ALA A 602 44.55 -7.44 -25.99
CA ALA A 602 45.78 -6.91 -25.41
C ALA A 602 46.79 -6.56 -26.51
N PHE A 603 47.54 -5.49 -26.28
CA PHE A 603 48.58 -4.99 -27.16
C PHE A 603 49.78 -4.50 -26.36
N GLU A 604 50.96 -4.59 -26.94
CA GLU A 604 52.14 -3.90 -26.45
C GLU A 604 52.07 -2.41 -26.83
N PRO A 605 52.15 -1.47 -25.86
CA PRO A 605 52.06 -0.05 -26.18
C PRO A 605 53.38 0.46 -26.75
N VAL A 606 53.31 1.19 -27.84
CA VAL A 606 54.41 1.99 -28.38
C VAL A 606 54.07 3.45 -28.16
N LEU A 607 54.95 4.19 -27.48
CA LEU A 607 54.73 5.62 -27.25
C LEU A 607 54.74 6.39 -28.56
N MET A 608 53.73 7.22 -28.75
CA MET A 608 53.62 8.07 -29.95
C MET A 608 53.23 9.50 -29.59
N GLU A 609 53.67 10.43 -30.42
CA GLU A 609 53.24 11.83 -30.37
C GLU A 609 51.79 11.99 -30.83
N GLY A 610 51.12 12.99 -30.28
CA GLY A 610 49.72 13.30 -30.54
C GLY A 610 48.78 12.82 -29.43
N LYS A 611 47.48 12.79 -29.74
CA LYS A 611 46.41 12.47 -28.75
C LYS A 611 45.58 11.23 -29.12
N ALA A 612 45.70 10.74 -30.34
CA ALA A 612 44.93 9.60 -30.83
C ALA A 612 45.64 8.27 -30.58
N ILE A 613 44.88 7.23 -30.29
CA ILE A 613 45.39 5.86 -30.19
C ILE A 613 45.58 5.32 -31.60
N ARG A 614 46.74 4.72 -31.90
CA ARG A 614 46.94 4.08 -33.20
C ARG A 614 46.60 2.59 -33.13
N LEU A 615 45.68 2.17 -33.98
CA LEU A 615 45.20 0.78 -34.03
C LEU A 615 45.70 0.09 -35.29
N HIS A 616 46.08 -1.19 -35.15
CA HIS A 616 46.50 -2.00 -36.28
C HIS A 616 45.30 -2.33 -37.20
N PRO A 617 45.40 -2.18 -38.54
CA PRO A 617 44.25 -2.37 -39.44
C PRO A 617 43.60 -3.76 -39.37
N MET A 618 44.40 -4.81 -39.16
CA MET A 618 43.90 -6.20 -39.14
C MET A 618 42.99 -6.54 -37.96
N VAL A 619 43.03 -5.75 -36.87
CA VAL A 619 42.14 -5.99 -35.72
C VAL A 619 40.83 -5.22 -35.82
N CYS A 620 40.72 -4.26 -36.76
CA CYS A 620 39.51 -3.45 -36.96
C CYS A 620 38.25 -4.28 -37.19
N PRO A 621 38.24 -5.36 -38.01
CA PRO A 621 37.04 -6.18 -38.19
C PRO A 621 36.53 -6.80 -36.89
N ALA A 622 37.45 -7.22 -36.00
CA ALA A 622 37.08 -7.80 -34.72
C ALA A 622 36.47 -6.75 -33.77
N PHE A 623 36.98 -5.53 -33.76
CA PHE A 623 36.38 -4.43 -32.99
C PHE A 623 35.16 -3.80 -33.69
N ASN A 624 34.89 -4.21 -34.93
CA ASN A 624 34.01 -3.51 -35.87
C ASN A 624 34.31 -2.00 -35.93
N ALA A 625 35.60 -1.66 -35.89
CA ALA A 625 36.10 -0.30 -35.75
C ALA A 625 36.36 0.34 -37.11
N ASP A 626 35.87 1.56 -37.29
CA ASP A 626 36.22 2.46 -38.38
C ASP A 626 36.98 3.68 -37.83
N PHE A 627 37.35 4.61 -38.69
CA PHE A 627 38.19 5.76 -38.35
C PHE A 627 37.48 7.10 -38.59
N ASP A 628 36.15 7.12 -38.45
CA ASP A 628 35.28 8.29 -38.67
C ASP A 628 35.06 9.16 -37.40
N GLY A 629 35.75 8.82 -36.31
CA GLY A 629 35.57 9.46 -34.99
C GLY A 629 35.42 8.46 -33.83
N ASP A 630 35.42 7.17 -34.16
CA ASP A 630 35.47 6.06 -33.23
C ASP A 630 36.46 6.23 -32.07
N GLN A 631 36.05 5.77 -30.88
CA GLN A 631 36.84 5.85 -29.66
C GLN A 631 37.06 4.48 -29.03
N MET A 632 38.26 4.27 -28.51
CA MET A 632 38.58 3.08 -27.73
C MET A 632 38.99 3.44 -26.30
N ALA A 633 38.61 2.57 -25.37
CA ALA A 633 39.08 2.60 -24.00
C ALA A 633 40.37 1.77 -23.87
N VAL A 634 41.27 2.25 -23.01
CA VAL A 634 42.53 1.59 -22.65
C VAL A 634 42.44 1.17 -21.18
N HIS A 635 42.90 -0.02 -20.85
CA HIS A 635 42.98 -0.53 -19.48
C HIS A 635 44.37 -1.12 -19.21
N VAL A 636 44.98 -0.77 -18.08
CA VAL A 636 46.30 -1.29 -17.69
C VAL A 636 46.15 -2.42 -16.68
N PRO A 637 46.55 -3.66 -17.01
CA PRO A 637 46.63 -4.77 -16.04
C PRO A 637 47.74 -4.49 -15.02
N LEU A 638 47.45 -4.66 -13.72
CA LEU A 638 48.38 -4.29 -12.66
C LEU A 638 49.12 -5.49 -12.06
N SER A 639 48.41 -6.57 -11.74
CA SER A 639 49.01 -7.76 -11.12
C SER A 639 49.77 -8.59 -12.16
N ILE A 640 50.74 -9.37 -11.70
CA ILE A 640 51.54 -10.25 -12.57
C ILE A 640 50.63 -11.26 -13.28
N GLU A 641 49.64 -11.79 -12.57
CA GLU A 641 48.64 -12.71 -13.11
C GLU A 641 47.83 -12.03 -14.22
N SER A 642 47.34 -10.81 -14.01
CA SER A 642 46.57 -10.08 -15.02
C SER A 642 47.41 -9.69 -16.26
N GLN A 643 48.71 -9.45 -16.07
CA GLN A 643 49.63 -9.20 -17.18
C GLN A 643 49.91 -10.49 -17.96
N ALA A 644 50.07 -11.61 -17.26
CA ALA A 644 50.23 -12.93 -17.90
C ALA A 644 48.97 -13.33 -18.67
N GLU A 645 47.78 -13.15 -18.09
CA GLU A 645 46.49 -13.37 -18.77
C GLU A 645 46.31 -12.49 -20.02
N ALA A 646 46.86 -11.28 -20.01
CA ALA A 646 46.81 -10.40 -21.19
C ALA A 646 47.83 -10.79 -22.27
N ARG A 647 48.93 -11.47 -21.91
CA ARG A 647 49.96 -11.90 -22.88
C ARG A 647 49.66 -13.28 -23.49
N LEU A 648 49.06 -14.18 -22.71
CA LEU A 648 48.62 -15.52 -23.14
C LEU A 648 47.38 -15.43 -24.04
#